data_AF-A0A8H7PIN1-F1
#
_entry.id   AF-A0A8H7PIN1-F1
#
_cell.length_a   1.000
_cell.length_b   1.000
_cell.length_c   1.000
_cell.angle_alpha   90.00
_cell.angle_beta   90.00
_cell.angle_gamma   90.00
#
_symmetry.space_group_name_H-M   'P 1'
#
loop_
_entity.id
_entity.type
_entity.pdbx_description
1 polymer ?
#
loop_
_entity_poly.entity_id
_entity_poly.type
_entity_poly.pdbx_seq_one_letter_code
_entity_poly.pdbx_strand_id
1 'polypeptide(L)'
;MVQSLHGDIVKVPILGNESIILGFHLISFIAADLVQNVKASTYVVITDSNIASLHLSPVVSAMKAAMETQGSTSRIMSRVIKPGELSKSRVTKAALEDWLLSEVCTRDTCLIALGGGVIGDLVGFVAATFMRGIPFVQVPTTLLAMVDSSIGGKTAIDTPHGKNLIGAFWQPKRIYMNLSFLSSLPKREFVNGMAEVIKTACIWSLNDFIKLEEGVEKIQDAVLKGVEDNVTGSTVETRTEGQCLLLDVIVSSARVKAHVVTVDERETGLRGLLNYGHSIGHAIEAILAPEVLHGECVAIGMIQEAELSYSLGHLGSASIERISRCLSSYGLPISLEDERLLCRSNGKPCPVNNLMDNMRIDKKNSGSTKKIVLLSAIGKTLEQKASAVNDEAIEAVLKAHQPKISSLKRAKIDSPSVQEVHNKSFRSFVSLSFQDYNMVPTETLQAIAKDTSAVEFRVDLLRDPDNAVPSAEFVQEQLTILRNKIGTTPIVFTVRTQSQAGTFPDECQDKMFELLQLGIQSGCEFVDVDMTASVKDIEALVSAKGSSTIIASFHDPVGQYSWSSDMMQFYEKASLYGDVVKLIGTAKCMQDNIELEVFREQVKGNRKPLIAVNMGDKGKLSRLLNPFLTPTTHILLPFVAAPGQMTDQQIEQWRKELCL
;
A
#
# COMPACT_ATOMS: atom_id res chain seq x y z
N MET A 1 -40.05 -30.93 15.41
CA MET A 1 -39.67 -31.17 14.01
C MET A 1 -39.09 -29.89 13.41
N VAL A 2 -37.83 -29.55 13.73
CA VAL A 2 -37.11 -28.38 13.16
C VAL A 2 -35.94 -28.94 12.35
N GLN A 3 -36.23 -29.66 11.26
CA GLN A 3 -35.19 -30.43 10.57
C GLN A 3 -35.21 -30.33 9.03
N SER A 4 -35.91 -29.37 8.42
CA SER A 4 -35.95 -29.29 6.93
C SER A 4 -35.89 -27.89 6.31
N LEU A 5 -35.34 -26.88 6.98
CA LEU A 5 -35.25 -25.51 6.44
C LEU A 5 -33.82 -24.96 6.28
N HIS A 6 -32.80 -25.74 6.65
CA HIS A 6 -31.40 -25.30 6.57
C HIS A 6 -30.66 -26.16 5.55
N GLY A 7 -29.83 -25.52 4.71
CA GLY A 7 -28.95 -26.21 3.77
C GLY A 7 -27.97 -27.16 4.48
N ASP A 8 -27.32 -28.03 3.71
CA ASP A 8 -26.35 -28.98 4.25
C ASP A 8 -25.14 -28.24 4.81
N ILE A 9 -24.84 -28.50 6.08
CA ILE A 9 -23.71 -27.92 6.80
C ILE A 9 -22.59 -28.94 7.01
N VAL A 10 -21.35 -28.45 6.96
CA VAL A 10 -20.16 -29.18 7.41
C VAL A 10 -19.68 -28.55 8.71
N LYS A 11 -19.41 -29.38 9.71
CA LYS A 11 -18.80 -28.94 10.97
C LYS A 11 -17.35 -29.39 11.03
N VAL A 12 -16.47 -28.52 11.50
CA VAL A 12 -15.06 -28.82 11.73
C VAL A 12 -14.73 -28.55 13.21
N PRO A 13 -14.21 -29.54 13.95
CA PRO A 13 -13.82 -29.34 15.33
C PRO A 13 -12.50 -28.58 15.44
N ILE A 14 -12.41 -27.68 16.42
CA ILE A 14 -11.19 -26.97 16.81
C ILE A 14 -11.19 -26.83 18.34
N LEU A 15 -10.06 -27.13 18.98
CA LEU A 15 -9.90 -27.05 20.44
C LEU A 15 -11.02 -27.80 21.19
N GLY A 16 -11.38 -28.99 20.70
CA GLY A 16 -12.41 -29.86 21.29
C GLY A 16 -13.86 -29.44 21.07
N ASN A 17 -14.13 -28.40 20.27
CA ASN A 17 -15.48 -27.89 20.01
C ASN A 17 -15.79 -27.86 18.51
N GLU A 18 -17.01 -28.24 18.12
CA GLU A 18 -17.53 -28.05 16.75
C GLU A 18 -17.92 -26.58 16.50
N SER A 19 -16.95 -25.67 16.58
CA SER A 19 -17.21 -24.24 16.46
C SER A 19 -17.15 -23.71 15.03
N ILE A 20 -16.52 -24.44 14.10
CA ILE A 20 -16.45 -24.05 12.69
C ILE A 20 -17.60 -24.72 11.93
N ILE A 21 -18.43 -23.93 11.28
CA ILE A 21 -19.61 -24.39 10.55
C ILE A 21 -19.59 -23.74 9.17
N LEU A 22 -19.64 -24.55 8.12
CA LEU A 22 -19.54 -24.10 6.73
C LEU A 22 -20.65 -24.67 5.86
N GLY A 23 -21.02 -23.95 4.83
CA GLY A 23 -22.07 -24.33 3.88
C GLY A 23 -22.48 -23.15 3.02
N PHE A 24 -23.57 -23.33 2.27
CA PHE A 24 -24.13 -22.27 1.42
C PHE A 24 -25.43 -21.74 2.02
N HIS A 25 -25.70 -20.45 1.79
CA HIS A 25 -26.94 -19.76 2.16
C HIS A 25 -27.28 -19.86 3.66
N LEU A 26 -26.28 -19.68 4.52
CA LEU A 26 -26.39 -19.98 5.95
C LEU A 26 -26.99 -18.86 6.82
N ILE A 27 -27.43 -17.72 6.28
CA ILE A 27 -27.81 -16.54 7.10
C ILE A 27 -28.88 -16.89 8.16
N SER A 28 -29.94 -17.59 7.78
CA SER A 28 -30.99 -18.00 8.72
C SER A 28 -30.50 -19.02 9.76
N PHE A 29 -29.64 -19.96 9.33
CA PHE A 29 -29.01 -20.93 10.23
C PHE A 29 -28.12 -20.23 11.27
N ILE A 30 -27.28 -19.30 10.82
CA ILE A 30 -26.37 -18.52 11.67
C ILE A 30 -27.17 -17.80 12.75
N ALA A 31 -28.26 -17.14 12.36
CA ALA A 31 -29.11 -16.43 13.30
C ALA A 31 -29.73 -17.37 14.35
N ALA A 32 -30.30 -18.50 13.91
CA ALA A 32 -30.89 -19.47 14.81
C ALA A 32 -29.86 -20.10 15.78
N ASP A 33 -28.69 -20.49 15.27
CA ASP A 33 -27.60 -21.08 16.08
C ASP A 33 -27.05 -20.08 17.09
N LEU A 34 -26.87 -18.81 16.70
CA LEU A 34 -26.38 -17.76 17.60
C LEU A 34 -27.31 -17.53 18.78
N VAL A 35 -28.62 -17.35 18.52
CA VAL A 35 -29.60 -17.10 19.59
C VAL A 35 -29.71 -18.31 20.52
N GLN A 36 -29.61 -19.53 19.97
CA GLN A 36 -29.75 -20.76 20.75
C GLN A 36 -28.50 -21.09 21.56
N ASN A 37 -27.31 -21.01 20.94
CA ASN A 37 -26.07 -21.61 21.45
C ASN A 37 -25.03 -20.57 21.92
N VAL A 38 -25.16 -19.30 21.54
CA VAL A 38 -24.29 -18.20 22.00
C VAL A 38 -25.16 -17.11 22.63
N LYS A 39 -25.77 -17.44 23.78
CA LYS A 39 -26.69 -16.55 24.49
C LYS A 39 -25.98 -15.26 24.94
N ALA A 40 -26.60 -14.13 24.63
CA ALA A 40 -26.14 -12.79 24.98
C ALA A 40 -27.35 -11.86 25.19
N SER A 41 -27.29 -10.88 26.09
CA SER A 41 -28.35 -9.85 26.15
C SER A 41 -28.27 -8.85 24.99
N THR A 42 -27.08 -8.66 24.44
CA THR A 42 -26.80 -7.72 23.35
C THR A 42 -25.97 -8.40 22.27
N TYR A 43 -26.47 -8.45 21.05
CA TYR A 43 -25.71 -8.84 19.86
C TYR A 43 -25.29 -7.60 19.07
N VAL A 44 -24.02 -7.51 18.69
CA VAL A 44 -23.48 -6.35 17.97
C VAL A 44 -22.80 -6.79 16.69
N VAL A 45 -23.38 -6.44 15.54
CA VAL A 45 -22.77 -6.71 14.23
C VAL A 45 -21.80 -5.59 13.87
N ILE A 46 -20.52 -5.91 13.71
CA ILE A 46 -19.49 -4.95 13.26
C ILE A 46 -19.02 -5.36 11.87
N THR A 47 -19.03 -4.41 10.94
CA THR A 47 -18.68 -4.62 9.52
C THR A 47 -18.10 -3.35 8.88
N ASP A 48 -17.59 -3.44 7.67
CA ASP A 48 -17.17 -2.26 6.89
C ASP A 48 -18.26 -1.79 5.92
N SER A 49 -18.08 -0.58 5.35
CA SER A 49 -19.08 0.02 4.46
C SER A 49 -19.39 -0.77 3.19
N ASN A 50 -18.42 -1.54 2.67
CA ASN A 50 -18.60 -2.31 1.43
C ASN A 50 -19.45 -3.56 1.70
N ILE A 51 -19.17 -4.24 2.81
CA ILE A 51 -19.93 -5.42 3.24
C ILE A 51 -21.30 -5.02 3.79
N ALA A 52 -21.41 -3.86 4.44
CA ALA A 52 -22.65 -3.35 4.98
C ALA A 52 -23.75 -3.22 3.91
N SER A 53 -23.41 -2.67 2.74
CA SER A 53 -24.37 -2.49 1.64
C SER A 53 -24.90 -3.79 1.05
N LEU A 54 -24.22 -4.91 1.27
CA LEU A 54 -24.58 -6.21 0.70
C LEU A 54 -25.28 -7.11 1.72
N HIS A 55 -24.70 -7.25 2.91
CA HIS A 55 -25.01 -8.37 3.81
C HIS A 55 -25.56 -7.96 5.17
N LEU A 56 -25.43 -6.69 5.58
CA LEU A 56 -25.82 -6.27 6.93
C LEU A 56 -27.33 -6.38 7.18
N SER A 57 -28.15 -5.85 6.27
CA SER A 57 -29.61 -5.87 6.42
C SER A 57 -30.18 -7.31 6.45
N PRO A 58 -29.78 -8.23 5.55
CA PRO A 58 -30.17 -9.63 5.64
C PRO A 58 -29.79 -10.29 6.97
N VAL A 59 -28.56 -10.09 7.45
CA VAL A 59 -28.07 -10.68 8.71
C VAL A 59 -28.84 -10.15 9.92
N VAL A 60 -29.04 -8.83 10.02
CA VAL A 60 -29.80 -8.22 11.13
C VAL A 60 -31.26 -8.67 11.11
N SER A 61 -31.87 -8.78 9.93
CA SER A 61 -33.26 -9.22 9.79
C SER A 61 -33.44 -10.68 10.21
N ALA A 62 -32.53 -11.56 9.80
CA ALA A 62 -32.54 -12.96 10.21
C ALA A 62 -32.34 -13.13 11.73
N MET A 63 -31.44 -12.34 12.34
CA MET A 63 -31.25 -12.31 13.79
C MET A 63 -32.52 -11.91 14.52
N LYS A 64 -33.21 -10.84 14.09
CA LYS A 64 -34.49 -10.42 14.69
C LYS A 64 -35.54 -11.53 14.60
N ALA A 65 -35.71 -12.13 13.43
CA ALA A 65 -36.65 -13.23 13.22
C ALA A 65 -36.33 -14.46 14.11
N ALA A 66 -35.04 -14.81 14.25
CA ALA A 66 -34.61 -15.90 15.12
C ALA A 66 -34.87 -15.58 16.60
N MET A 67 -34.64 -14.35 17.04
CA MET A 67 -34.91 -13.89 18.40
C MET A 67 -36.40 -13.94 18.72
N GLU A 68 -37.27 -13.48 17.80
CA GLU A 68 -38.72 -13.57 17.93
C GLU A 68 -39.18 -15.04 18.03
N THR A 69 -38.70 -15.89 17.11
CA THR A 69 -39.06 -17.32 17.06
C THR A 69 -38.67 -18.06 18.33
N GLN A 70 -37.53 -17.71 18.93
CA GLN A 70 -37.01 -18.34 20.15
C GLN A 70 -37.44 -17.63 21.44
N GLY A 71 -38.28 -16.59 21.35
CA GLY A 71 -38.75 -15.83 22.52
C GLY A 71 -37.63 -15.10 23.28
N SER A 72 -36.56 -14.71 22.58
CA SER A 72 -35.42 -14.02 23.19
C SER A 72 -35.72 -12.53 23.39
N THR A 73 -35.41 -12.02 24.58
CA THR A 73 -35.52 -10.59 24.92
C THR A 73 -34.22 -9.82 24.67
N SER A 74 -33.24 -10.42 23.99
CA SER A 74 -32.00 -9.75 23.64
C SER A 74 -32.26 -8.55 22.73
N ARG A 75 -31.29 -7.64 22.63
CA ARG A 75 -31.28 -6.58 21.61
C ARG A 75 -30.19 -6.85 20.56
N ILE A 76 -30.39 -6.33 19.35
CA ILE A 76 -29.40 -6.35 18.27
C ILE A 76 -29.13 -4.94 17.76
N MET A 77 -27.86 -4.65 17.51
CA MET A 77 -27.39 -3.39 16.92
C MET A 77 -26.24 -3.64 15.94
N SER A 78 -25.90 -2.62 15.16
CA SER A 78 -24.82 -2.70 14.19
C SER A 78 -23.96 -1.45 14.15
N ARG A 79 -22.68 -1.63 13.79
CA ARG A 79 -21.71 -0.55 13.59
C ARG A 79 -20.94 -0.79 12.29
N VAL A 80 -20.92 0.25 11.46
CA VAL A 80 -20.20 0.26 10.18
C VAL A 80 -18.93 1.10 10.34
N ILE A 81 -17.79 0.56 9.90
CA ILE A 81 -16.49 1.26 9.88
C ILE A 81 -15.96 1.40 8.45
N LYS A 82 -14.83 2.09 8.28
CA LYS A 82 -14.17 2.19 6.97
C LYS A 82 -13.54 0.84 6.56
N PRO A 83 -13.53 0.47 5.27
CA PRO A 83 -12.87 -0.74 4.80
C PRO A 83 -11.34 -0.58 4.76
N GLY A 84 -10.63 -1.72 4.65
CA GLY A 84 -9.20 -1.78 4.40
C GLY A 84 -8.31 -1.80 5.66
N GLU A 85 -7.02 -2.11 5.46
CA GLU A 85 -6.06 -2.40 6.54
C GLU A 85 -5.90 -1.24 7.54
N LEU A 86 -6.07 0.03 7.11
CA LEU A 86 -5.98 1.20 7.98
C LEU A 86 -6.99 1.17 9.15
N SER A 87 -8.07 0.41 9.02
CA SER A 87 -9.03 0.22 10.12
C SER A 87 -8.48 -0.64 11.25
N LYS A 88 -7.46 -1.49 11.01
CA LYS A 88 -6.75 -2.22 12.07
C LYS A 88 -5.78 -1.30 12.81
N SER A 89 -6.32 -0.33 13.55
CA SER A 89 -5.52 0.66 14.26
C SER A 89 -6.00 0.86 15.70
N ARG A 90 -5.12 1.46 16.53
CA ARG A 90 -5.47 1.87 17.91
C ARG A 90 -6.66 2.82 17.93
N VAL A 91 -6.75 3.71 16.94
CA VAL A 91 -7.80 4.73 16.83
C VAL A 91 -9.15 4.06 16.60
N THR A 92 -9.24 3.16 15.62
CA THR A 92 -10.51 2.47 15.32
C THR A 92 -10.92 1.55 16.47
N LYS A 93 -9.96 0.86 17.10
CA LYS A 93 -10.22 0.03 18.29
C LYS A 93 -10.86 0.85 19.42
N ALA A 94 -10.24 1.97 19.78
CA ALA A 94 -10.75 2.86 20.83
C ALA A 94 -12.14 3.40 20.50
N ALA A 95 -12.35 3.87 19.26
CA ALA A 95 -13.65 4.38 18.82
C ALA A 95 -14.77 3.33 18.87
N LEU A 96 -14.45 2.05 18.60
CA LEU A 96 -15.40 0.96 18.76
C LEU A 96 -15.70 0.66 20.24
N GLU A 97 -14.68 0.65 21.10
CA GLU A 97 -14.84 0.42 22.54
C GLU A 97 -15.67 1.53 23.20
N ASP A 98 -15.38 2.80 22.90
CA ASP A 98 -16.12 3.95 23.42
C ASP A 98 -17.59 3.94 22.97
N TRP A 99 -17.83 3.58 21.70
CA TRP A 99 -19.19 3.43 21.19
C TRP A 99 -19.94 2.29 21.90
N LEU A 100 -19.32 1.11 22.07
CA LEU A 100 -19.93 0.01 22.82
C LEU A 100 -20.30 0.41 24.27
N LEU A 101 -19.44 1.19 24.93
CA LEU A 101 -19.72 1.73 26.27
C LEU A 101 -20.88 2.72 26.27
N SER A 102 -20.95 3.61 25.27
CA SER A 102 -22.04 4.58 25.12
C SER A 102 -23.40 3.91 24.87
N GLU A 103 -23.40 2.75 24.22
CA GLU A 103 -24.58 1.91 23.99
C GLU A 103 -24.91 0.99 25.18
N VAL A 104 -24.22 1.14 26.31
CA VAL A 104 -24.41 0.37 27.55
C VAL A 104 -24.22 -1.14 27.31
N CYS A 105 -23.24 -1.52 26.49
CA CYS A 105 -22.87 -2.93 26.31
C CYS A 105 -22.19 -3.48 27.57
N THR A 106 -22.69 -4.60 28.07
CA THR A 106 -22.21 -5.29 29.28
C THR A 106 -21.38 -6.54 28.94
N ARG A 107 -20.85 -7.24 29.96
CA ARG A 107 -19.98 -8.42 29.78
C ARG A 107 -20.62 -9.61 29.07
N ASP A 108 -21.94 -9.66 28.99
CA ASP A 108 -22.72 -10.67 28.29
C ASP A 108 -23.07 -10.25 26.85
N THR A 109 -22.43 -9.19 26.33
CA THR A 109 -22.50 -8.79 24.90
C THR A 109 -21.78 -9.81 24.04
N CYS A 110 -22.35 -10.17 22.87
CA CYS A 110 -21.68 -10.95 21.85
C CYS A 110 -21.41 -10.10 20.61
N LEU A 111 -20.13 -9.97 20.23
CA LEU A 111 -19.76 -9.32 18.96
C LEU A 111 -19.86 -10.29 17.78
N ILE A 112 -20.34 -9.81 16.65
CA ILE A 112 -20.44 -10.55 15.39
C ILE A 112 -19.55 -9.84 14.37
N ALA A 113 -18.39 -10.43 14.07
CA ALA A 113 -17.44 -9.91 13.10
C ALA A 113 -17.87 -10.32 11.68
N LEU A 114 -18.57 -9.44 10.95
CA LEU A 114 -19.04 -9.67 9.59
C LEU A 114 -18.08 -9.00 8.60
N GLY A 115 -17.16 -9.75 8.00
CA GLY A 115 -16.18 -9.19 7.08
C GLY A 115 -15.00 -10.11 6.76
N GLY A 116 -13.96 -9.55 6.13
CA GLY A 116 -12.68 -10.24 5.91
C GLY A 116 -11.76 -10.21 7.14
N GLY A 117 -10.48 -10.53 6.93
CA GLY A 117 -9.47 -10.58 8.01
C GLY A 117 -9.30 -9.27 8.78
N VAL A 118 -9.48 -8.11 8.13
CA VAL A 118 -9.43 -6.79 8.79
C VAL A 118 -10.47 -6.68 9.91
N ILE A 119 -11.73 -6.98 9.58
CA ILE A 119 -12.85 -6.97 10.53
C ILE A 119 -12.65 -8.06 11.58
N GLY A 120 -12.27 -9.27 11.16
CA GLY A 120 -12.05 -10.40 12.06
C GLY A 120 -11.00 -10.12 13.14
N ASP A 121 -9.85 -9.57 12.76
CA ASP A 121 -8.75 -9.23 13.67
C ASP A 121 -9.14 -8.11 14.64
N LEU A 122 -9.69 -7.01 14.10
CA LEU A 122 -10.04 -5.83 14.89
C LEU A 122 -11.15 -6.15 15.89
N VAL A 123 -12.25 -6.75 15.43
CA VAL A 123 -13.41 -7.07 16.28
C VAL A 123 -13.05 -8.15 17.29
N GLY A 124 -12.25 -9.14 16.89
CA GLY A 124 -11.73 -10.13 17.81
C GLY A 124 -10.88 -9.51 18.92
N PHE A 125 -10.05 -8.50 18.60
CA PHE A 125 -9.20 -7.86 19.60
C PHE A 125 -9.97 -6.89 20.51
N VAL A 126 -11.00 -6.22 19.98
CA VAL A 126 -12.00 -5.51 20.79
C VAL A 126 -12.68 -6.51 21.75
N ALA A 127 -13.18 -7.64 21.25
CA ALA A 127 -13.81 -8.66 22.09
C ALA A 127 -12.88 -9.21 23.19
N ALA A 128 -11.60 -9.37 22.89
CA ALA A 128 -10.60 -9.87 23.83
C ALA A 128 -10.36 -8.92 25.01
N THR A 129 -10.56 -7.62 24.81
CA THR A 129 -10.15 -6.58 25.78
C THR A 129 -11.32 -5.81 26.38
N PHE A 130 -12.44 -5.70 25.67
CA PHE A 130 -13.67 -5.06 26.16
C PHE A 130 -14.15 -5.76 27.43
N MET A 131 -14.24 -5.01 28.53
CA MET A 131 -14.53 -5.53 29.88
C MET A 131 -13.73 -6.79 30.27
N ARG A 132 -12.46 -6.88 29.82
CA ARG A 132 -11.54 -8.00 30.03
C ARG A 132 -11.96 -9.32 29.36
N GLY A 133 -12.75 -9.24 28.29
CA GLY A 133 -13.13 -10.39 27.47
C GLY A 133 -14.64 -10.58 27.43
N ILE A 134 -15.19 -10.58 26.22
CA ILE A 134 -16.59 -10.90 25.91
C ILE A 134 -16.66 -11.93 24.77
N PRO A 135 -17.75 -12.70 24.64
CA PRO A 135 -17.92 -13.61 23.52
C PRO A 135 -17.93 -12.86 22.19
N PHE A 136 -17.39 -13.49 21.15
CA PHE A 136 -17.57 -13.06 19.78
C PHE A 136 -17.62 -14.25 18.83
N VAL A 137 -18.12 -14.00 17.63
CA VAL A 137 -18.15 -14.96 16.52
C VAL A 137 -17.56 -14.34 15.26
N GLN A 138 -17.04 -15.20 14.38
CA GLN A 138 -16.56 -14.82 13.06
C GLN A 138 -17.59 -15.19 12.00
N VAL A 139 -17.88 -14.26 11.09
CA VAL A 139 -18.69 -14.48 9.90
C VAL A 139 -17.86 -14.01 8.69
N PRO A 140 -16.86 -14.82 8.27
CA PRO A 140 -15.95 -14.45 7.20
C PRO A 140 -16.66 -14.25 5.86
N THR A 141 -16.39 -13.12 5.19
CA THR A 141 -16.96 -12.79 3.86
C THR A 141 -15.95 -12.85 2.72
N THR A 142 -14.67 -13.05 3.02
CA THR A 142 -13.61 -13.24 2.02
C THR A 142 -13.08 -14.67 2.07
N LEU A 143 -12.60 -15.18 0.94
CA LEU A 143 -12.01 -16.53 0.88
C LEU A 143 -10.85 -16.66 1.87
N LEU A 144 -9.94 -15.68 1.89
CA LEU A 144 -8.81 -15.63 2.83
C LEU A 144 -9.27 -15.79 4.29
N ALA A 145 -10.36 -15.11 4.67
CA ALA A 145 -10.87 -15.22 6.03
C ALA A 145 -11.51 -16.57 6.33
N MET A 146 -12.17 -17.20 5.36
CA MET A 146 -12.73 -18.55 5.51
C MET A 146 -11.63 -19.59 5.71
N VAL A 147 -10.54 -19.52 4.92
CA VAL A 147 -9.53 -20.59 4.92
C VAL A 147 -8.38 -20.33 5.89
N ASP A 148 -8.22 -19.09 6.35
CA ASP A 148 -7.11 -18.72 7.22
C ASP A 148 -7.56 -17.80 8.37
N SER A 149 -7.76 -16.49 8.16
CA SER A 149 -7.68 -15.51 9.26
C SER A 149 -8.77 -15.65 10.34
N SER A 150 -9.97 -16.16 10.02
CA SER A 150 -11.02 -16.35 11.03
C SER A 150 -10.74 -17.51 12.00
N ILE A 151 -9.82 -18.41 11.65
CA ILE A 151 -9.54 -19.65 12.40
C ILE A 151 -8.35 -19.46 13.34
N GLY A 152 -8.55 -19.83 14.60
CA GLY A 152 -7.50 -20.02 15.59
C GLY A 152 -7.14 -18.81 16.45
N GLY A 153 -8.03 -17.81 16.49
CA GLY A 153 -8.11 -16.83 17.56
C GLY A 153 -6.97 -15.82 17.63
N LYS A 154 -6.13 -15.70 16.60
CA LYS A 154 -5.19 -14.57 16.53
C LYS A 154 -5.99 -13.32 16.17
N THR A 155 -5.87 -12.29 16.99
CA THR A 155 -6.56 -11.00 16.80
C THR A 155 -5.55 -9.90 17.05
N ALA A 156 -5.53 -8.86 16.23
CA ALA A 156 -4.49 -7.83 16.33
C ALA A 156 -4.89 -6.52 15.64
N ILE A 157 -4.08 -5.50 15.91
CA ILE A 157 -4.04 -4.24 15.18
C ILE A 157 -2.61 -3.94 14.74
N ASP A 158 -2.51 -3.08 13.74
CA ASP A 158 -1.25 -2.61 13.22
C ASP A 158 -0.77 -1.36 13.97
N THR A 159 0.52 -1.09 13.85
CA THR A 159 1.16 0.13 14.35
C THR A 159 2.05 0.70 13.26
N PRO A 160 2.53 1.95 13.39
CA PRO A 160 3.53 2.49 12.47
C PRO A 160 4.81 1.65 12.35
N HIS A 161 5.07 0.75 13.31
CA HIS A 161 6.23 -0.13 13.32
C HIS A 161 6.00 -1.49 12.64
N GLY A 162 4.77 -1.80 12.19
CA GLY A 162 4.48 -3.03 11.47
C GLY A 162 3.10 -3.63 11.76
N LYS A 163 2.83 -4.74 11.07
CA LYS A 163 1.54 -5.45 11.08
C LYS A 163 1.39 -6.35 12.30
N ASN A 164 0.16 -6.41 12.84
CA ASN A 164 -0.25 -7.36 13.87
C ASN A 164 0.66 -7.41 15.12
N LEU A 165 1.33 -6.30 15.45
CA LEU A 165 2.31 -6.26 16.54
C LEU A 165 1.66 -6.20 17.92
N ILE A 166 0.45 -5.65 18.01
CA ILE A 166 -0.33 -5.56 19.25
C ILE A 166 -1.63 -6.33 19.06
N GLY A 167 -1.88 -7.31 19.93
CA GLY A 167 -3.04 -8.19 19.78
C GLY A 167 -3.23 -9.14 20.96
N ALA A 168 -4.14 -10.09 20.80
CA ALA A 168 -4.42 -11.15 21.77
C ALA A 168 -4.80 -12.46 21.07
N PHE A 169 -4.54 -13.57 21.75
CA PHE A 169 -5.16 -14.86 21.43
C PHE A 169 -6.54 -14.93 22.09
N TRP A 170 -7.60 -14.84 21.29
CA TRP A 170 -8.99 -14.87 21.74
C TRP A 170 -9.84 -15.72 20.78
N GLN A 171 -10.26 -16.90 21.24
CA GLN A 171 -11.00 -17.84 20.40
C GLN A 171 -12.45 -17.40 20.20
N PRO A 172 -12.96 -17.35 18.95
CA PRO A 172 -14.37 -17.11 18.71
C PRO A 172 -15.21 -18.30 19.20
N LYS A 173 -16.44 -18.02 19.65
CA LYS A 173 -17.40 -19.07 20.06
C LYS A 173 -17.87 -19.91 18.88
N ARG A 174 -17.98 -19.27 17.71
CA ARG A 174 -18.40 -19.85 16.43
C ARG A 174 -17.69 -19.15 15.27
N ILE A 175 -17.45 -19.91 14.21
CA ILE A 175 -16.95 -19.41 12.91
C ILE A 175 -17.92 -19.92 11.85
N TYR A 176 -18.66 -19.01 11.23
CA TYR A 176 -19.70 -19.34 10.26
C TYR A 176 -19.27 -18.97 8.84
N MET A 177 -18.92 -19.96 8.04
CA MET A 177 -18.49 -19.76 6.66
C MET A 177 -19.66 -19.97 5.71
N ASN A 178 -20.38 -18.89 5.42
CA ASN A 178 -21.40 -18.87 4.39
C ASN A 178 -20.74 -18.63 3.03
N LEU A 179 -20.50 -19.70 2.27
CA LEU A 179 -19.78 -19.65 0.99
C LEU A 179 -20.53 -18.82 -0.06
N SER A 180 -21.85 -18.61 0.11
CA SER A 180 -22.63 -17.71 -0.76
C SER A 180 -22.15 -16.25 -0.71
N PHE A 181 -21.36 -15.83 0.28
CA PHE A 181 -20.76 -14.49 0.27
C PHE A 181 -19.70 -14.31 -0.82
N LEU A 182 -19.07 -15.41 -1.26
CA LEU A 182 -18.03 -15.38 -2.28
C LEU A 182 -18.55 -14.92 -3.65
N SER A 183 -19.84 -15.11 -3.95
CA SER A 183 -20.43 -14.66 -5.23
C SER A 183 -20.38 -13.13 -5.43
N SER A 184 -20.31 -12.37 -4.33
CA SER A 184 -20.17 -10.91 -4.34
C SER A 184 -18.72 -10.44 -4.16
N LEU A 185 -17.77 -11.36 -3.98
CA LEU A 185 -16.38 -11.03 -3.69
C LEU A 185 -15.66 -10.58 -4.97
N PRO A 186 -14.97 -9.42 -4.98
CA PRO A 186 -14.20 -9.00 -6.14
C PRO A 186 -13.19 -10.08 -6.55
N LYS A 187 -13.04 -10.30 -7.86
CA LYS A 187 -12.13 -11.33 -8.41
C LYS A 187 -10.72 -11.27 -7.80
N ARG A 188 -10.17 -10.06 -7.61
CA ARG A 188 -8.84 -9.89 -6.99
C ARG A 188 -8.78 -10.43 -5.56
N GLU A 189 -9.83 -10.24 -4.75
CA GLU A 189 -9.88 -10.75 -3.38
C GLU A 189 -10.10 -12.26 -3.31
N PHE A 190 -10.80 -12.83 -4.29
CA PHE A 190 -10.87 -14.28 -4.46
C PHE A 190 -9.48 -14.87 -4.76
N VAL A 191 -8.78 -14.30 -5.75
CA VAL A 191 -7.40 -14.69 -6.11
C VAL A 191 -6.45 -14.53 -4.93
N ASN A 192 -6.54 -13.41 -4.20
CA ASN A 192 -5.80 -13.15 -2.96
C ASN A 192 -5.97 -14.30 -1.94
N GLY A 193 -7.20 -14.75 -1.71
CA GLY A 193 -7.48 -15.87 -0.80
C GLY A 193 -6.99 -17.24 -1.27
N MET A 194 -6.87 -17.46 -2.60
CA MET A 194 -6.37 -18.73 -3.13
C MET A 194 -4.91 -18.99 -2.75
N ALA A 195 -4.11 -17.95 -2.48
CA ALA A 195 -2.73 -18.11 -2.01
C ALA A 195 -2.68 -18.93 -0.71
N GLU A 196 -3.60 -18.68 0.23
CA GLU A 196 -3.68 -19.40 1.50
C GLU A 196 -4.17 -20.84 1.36
N VAL A 197 -5.07 -21.09 0.40
CA VAL A 197 -5.54 -22.44 0.07
C VAL A 197 -4.39 -23.28 -0.49
N ILE A 198 -3.65 -22.72 -1.46
CA ILE A 198 -2.51 -23.37 -2.11
C ILE A 198 -1.38 -23.59 -1.09
N LYS A 199 -1.06 -22.59 -0.26
CA LYS A 199 -0.10 -22.73 0.84
C LYS A 199 -0.42 -23.93 1.73
N THR A 200 -1.68 -24.04 2.16
CA THR A 200 -2.11 -25.11 3.06
C THR A 200 -1.98 -26.49 2.41
N ALA A 201 -2.31 -26.61 1.13
CA ALA A 201 -2.07 -27.84 0.37
C ALA A 201 -0.57 -28.17 0.23
N CYS A 202 0.26 -27.17 -0.10
CA CYS A 202 1.72 -27.32 -0.23
C CYS A 202 2.40 -27.88 1.01
N ILE A 203 1.94 -27.52 2.22
CA ILE A 203 2.56 -27.99 3.47
C ILE A 203 1.98 -29.30 3.98
N TRP A 204 0.78 -29.72 3.52
CA TRP A 204 0.00 -30.74 4.22
C TRP A 204 -0.48 -31.92 3.36
N SER A 205 -0.86 -31.70 2.10
CA SER A 205 -1.57 -32.71 1.31
C SER A 205 -1.34 -32.56 -0.19
N LEU A 206 -0.61 -33.52 -0.76
CA LEU A 206 -0.44 -33.63 -2.21
C LEU A 206 -1.77 -33.83 -2.93
N ASN A 207 -2.71 -34.59 -2.34
CA ASN A 207 -4.01 -34.84 -2.96
C ASN A 207 -4.85 -33.57 -3.05
N ASP A 208 -4.85 -32.73 -2.00
CA ASP A 208 -5.55 -31.44 -2.06
C ASP A 208 -4.86 -30.49 -3.04
N PHE A 209 -3.53 -30.55 -3.17
CA PHE A 209 -2.81 -29.79 -4.18
C PHE A 209 -3.20 -30.21 -5.62
N ILE A 210 -3.33 -31.52 -5.89
CA ILE A 210 -3.78 -32.03 -7.19
C ILE A 210 -5.20 -31.54 -7.51
N LYS A 211 -6.12 -31.55 -6.54
CA LYS A 211 -7.47 -30.99 -6.73
C LYS A 211 -7.42 -29.51 -7.14
N LEU A 212 -6.47 -28.74 -6.61
CA LEU A 212 -6.30 -27.33 -7.00
C LEU A 212 -5.73 -27.18 -8.41
N GLU A 213 -4.78 -28.03 -8.82
CA GLU A 213 -4.25 -28.04 -10.19
C GLU A 213 -5.30 -28.41 -11.23
N GLU A 214 -6.11 -29.43 -10.95
CA GLU A 214 -7.14 -29.93 -11.89
C GLU A 214 -8.44 -29.12 -11.83
N GLY A 215 -8.69 -28.42 -10.71
CA GLY A 215 -9.95 -27.77 -10.38
C GLY A 215 -10.10 -26.31 -10.79
N VAL A 216 -9.11 -25.71 -11.46
CA VAL A 216 -9.00 -24.25 -11.67
C VAL A 216 -10.29 -23.64 -12.23
N GLU A 217 -10.76 -24.14 -13.38
CA GLU A 217 -11.96 -23.60 -14.05
C GLU A 217 -13.21 -23.82 -13.20
N LYS A 218 -13.40 -25.03 -12.65
CA LYS A 218 -14.58 -25.37 -11.84
C LYS A 218 -14.68 -24.53 -10.57
N ILE A 219 -13.55 -24.28 -9.90
CA ILE A 219 -13.47 -23.47 -8.68
C ILE A 219 -13.74 -21.99 -9.00
N GLN A 220 -13.15 -21.46 -10.08
CA GLN A 220 -13.40 -20.08 -10.52
C GLN A 220 -14.86 -19.89 -10.94
N ASP A 221 -15.42 -20.82 -11.70
CA ASP A 221 -16.81 -20.76 -12.16
C ASP A 221 -17.82 -20.79 -11.01
N ALA A 222 -17.54 -21.57 -9.96
CA ALA A 222 -18.40 -21.65 -8.77
C ALA A 222 -18.57 -20.31 -8.04
N VAL A 223 -17.69 -19.34 -8.31
CA VAL A 223 -17.70 -18.02 -7.69
C VAL A 223 -18.05 -16.93 -8.72
N LEU A 224 -17.51 -17.01 -9.94
CA LEU A 224 -17.50 -15.90 -10.90
C LEU A 224 -18.66 -15.89 -11.90
N LYS A 225 -19.35 -17.02 -12.15
CA LYS A 225 -20.43 -17.07 -13.16
C LYS A 225 -21.78 -16.55 -12.67
N GLY A 226 -21.88 -16.12 -11.40
CA GLY A 226 -23.14 -15.71 -10.79
C GLY A 226 -24.08 -16.90 -10.55
N VAL A 227 -25.00 -16.75 -9.61
CA VAL A 227 -26.06 -17.75 -9.37
C VAL A 227 -27.38 -17.13 -9.85
N GLU A 228 -28.12 -17.85 -10.70
CA GLU A 228 -29.40 -17.37 -11.26
C GLU A 228 -30.53 -17.31 -10.20
N ASP A 229 -30.41 -18.04 -9.08
CA ASP A 229 -31.37 -18.04 -7.97
C ASP A 229 -30.72 -18.09 -6.57
N ASN A 230 -31.52 -17.83 -5.53
CA ASN A 230 -31.07 -17.76 -4.13
C ASN A 230 -31.09 -19.11 -3.39
N VAL A 231 -31.30 -20.24 -4.08
CA VAL A 231 -31.52 -21.55 -3.43
C VAL A 231 -30.55 -22.63 -3.94
N THR A 232 -30.09 -22.53 -5.18
CA THR A 232 -29.13 -23.44 -5.80
C THR A 232 -27.83 -23.48 -4.99
N GLY A 233 -27.39 -24.70 -4.66
CA GLY A 233 -26.19 -24.98 -3.86
C GLY A 233 -26.43 -25.19 -2.36
N SER A 234 -27.63 -24.90 -1.85
CA SER A 234 -27.97 -25.03 -0.43
C SER A 234 -27.90 -26.48 0.06
N THR A 235 -28.36 -27.43 -0.74
CA THR A 235 -28.34 -28.87 -0.42
C THR A 235 -27.39 -29.60 -1.37
N VAL A 236 -26.96 -30.81 -1.01
CA VAL A 236 -26.14 -31.68 -1.86
C VAL A 236 -26.81 -31.92 -3.20
N GLU A 237 -28.14 -32.06 -3.22
CA GLU A 237 -28.93 -32.31 -4.44
C GLU A 237 -28.92 -31.14 -5.43
N THR A 238 -28.81 -29.89 -4.94
CA THR A 238 -28.82 -28.69 -5.79
C THR A 238 -27.43 -28.10 -6.01
N ARG A 239 -26.37 -28.75 -5.53
CA ARG A 239 -24.99 -28.26 -5.59
C ARG A 239 -24.33 -28.64 -6.92
N THR A 240 -23.74 -27.67 -7.60
CA THR A 240 -22.96 -27.93 -8.81
C THR A 240 -21.65 -28.63 -8.47
N GLU A 241 -21.03 -29.30 -9.45
CA GLU A 241 -19.70 -29.90 -9.27
C GLU A 241 -18.65 -28.87 -8.79
N GLY A 242 -18.69 -27.66 -9.34
CA GLY A 242 -17.79 -26.58 -8.93
C GLY A 242 -18.02 -26.14 -7.49
N GLN A 243 -19.27 -26.03 -7.06
CA GLN A 243 -19.59 -25.70 -5.65
C GLN A 243 -19.19 -26.83 -4.69
N CYS A 244 -19.34 -28.10 -5.10
CA CYS A 244 -18.85 -29.25 -4.34
C CYS A 244 -17.33 -29.18 -4.15
N LEU A 245 -16.60 -28.92 -5.23
CA LEU A 245 -15.14 -28.82 -5.21
C LEU A 245 -14.67 -27.60 -4.39
N LEU A 246 -15.31 -26.44 -4.54
CA LEU A 246 -15.03 -25.24 -3.75
C LEU A 246 -15.22 -25.49 -2.26
N LEU A 247 -16.32 -26.15 -1.88
CA LEU A 247 -16.58 -26.51 -0.49
C LEU A 247 -15.50 -27.48 0.03
N ASP A 248 -15.13 -28.49 -0.75
CA ASP A 248 -14.11 -29.46 -0.35
C ASP A 248 -12.75 -28.80 -0.10
N VAL A 249 -12.27 -27.93 -1.00
CA VAL A 249 -10.97 -27.26 -0.80
C VAL A 249 -10.97 -26.29 0.40
N ILE A 250 -12.07 -25.57 0.64
CA ILE A 250 -12.21 -24.70 1.81
C ILE A 250 -12.25 -25.54 3.10
N VAL A 251 -13.01 -26.64 3.11
CA VAL A 251 -13.10 -27.55 4.26
C VAL A 251 -11.76 -28.21 4.55
N SER A 252 -11.02 -28.66 3.53
CA SER A 252 -9.68 -29.22 3.69
C SER A 252 -8.74 -28.20 4.33
N SER A 253 -8.70 -26.96 3.81
CA SER A 253 -7.86 -25.91 4.39
C SER A 253 -8.23 -25.60 5.85
N ALA A 254 -9.53 -25.44 6.12
CA ALA A 254 -10.04 -25.16 7.46
C ALA A 254 -9.72 -26.29 8.46
N ARG A 255 -9.83 -27.57 8.03
CA ARG A 255 -9.48 -28.74 8.85
C ARG A 255 -8.00 -28.76 9.21
N VAL A 256 -7.11 -28.47 8.26
CA VAL A 256 -5.67 -28.41 8.52
C VAL A 256 -5.37 -27.32 9.54
N LYS A 257 -5.88 -26.11 9.32
CA LYS A 257 -5.66 -25.01 10.27
C LYS A 257 -6.25 -25.31 11.65
N ALA A 258 -7.46 -25.87 11.70
CA ALA A 258 -8.11 -26.29 12.95
C ALA A 258 -7.29 -27.35 13.70
N HIS A 259 -6.76 -28.36 13.00
CA HIS A 259 -5.91 -29.39 13.58
C HIS A 259 -4.63 -28.80 14.15
N VAL A 260 -3.90 -28.01 13.35
CA VAL A 260 -2.63 -27.39 13.75
C VAL A 260 -2.82 -26.46 14.95
N VAL A 261 -3.90 -25.66 14.97
CA VAL A 261 -4.25 -24.81 16.11
C VAL A 261 -4.63 -25.63 17.35
N THR A 262 -5.32 -26.75 17.17
CA THR A 262 -5.69 -27.62 18.29
C THR A 262 -4.47 -28.24 18.95
N VAL A 263 -3.45 -28.55 18.16
CA VAL A 263 -2.17 -29.08 18.66
C VAL A 263 -1.30 -27.98 19.27
N ASP A 264 -1.26 -26.79 18.67
CA ASP A 264 -0.36 -25.69 19.06
C ASP A 264 -1.07 -24.33 18.99
N GLU A 265 -1.95 -24.06 19.95
CA GLU A 265 -2.76 -22.83 19.98
C GLU A 265 -1.88 -21.57 20.05
N ARG A 266 -0.75 -21.60 20.76
CA ARG A 266 0.07 -20.41 21.04
C ARG A 266 1.31 -20.27 20.16
N GLU A 267 1.39 -21.02 19.06
CA GLU A 267 2.48 -20.93 18.07
C GLU A 267 3.88 -21.13 18.66
N THR A 268 4.06 -22.26 19.32
CA THR A 268 5.34 -22.66 19.94
C THR A 268 6.11 -23.72 19.12
N GLY A 269 5.48 -24.30 18.10
CA GLY A 269 6.08 -25.34 17.25
C GLY A 269 5.32 -25.54 15.95
N LEU A 270 4.40 -26.52 15.91
CA LEU A 270 3.71 -26.98 14.70
C LEU A 270 2.97 -25.86 13.95
N ARG A 271 2.40 -24.89 14.67
CA ARG A 271 1.67 -23.78 14.05
C ARG A 271 2.57 -22.85 13.22
N GLY A 272 3.89 -22.91 13.44
CA GLY A 272 4.87 -22.26 12.60
C GLY A 272 4.79 -22.68 11.12
N LEU A 273 4.32 -23.90 10.81
CA LEU A 273 4.19 -24.39 9.43
C LEU A 273 3.19 -23.59 8.59
N LEU A 274 2.18 -22.99 9.22
CA LEU A 274 1.19 -22.16 8.54
C LEU A 274 1.78 -20.86 7.97
N ASN A 275 3.06 -20.56 8.28
CA ASN A 275 3.80 -19.43 7.76
C ASN A 275 4.69 -19.79 6.56
N TYR A 276 4.44 -20.91 5.87
CA TYR A 276 5.09 -21.17 4.58
C TYR A 276 4.80 -20.04 3.59
N GLY A 277 5.86 -19.55 2.93
CA GLY A 277 5.84 -18.38 2.05
C GLY A 277 5.72 -17.04 2.79
N HIS A 278 5.52 -17.01 4.10
CA HIS A 278 5.29 -15.78 4.85
C HIS A 278 6.57 -15.15 5.40
N SER A 279 7.68 -15.87 5.50
CA SER A 279 8.93 -15.28 6.01
C SER A 279 9.45 -14.26 5.01
N ILE A 280 9.52 -14.66 3.74
CA ILE A 280 9.84 -13.76 2.64
C ILE A 280 8.61 -12.94 2.24
N GLY A 281 7.42 -13.54 2.20
CA GLY A 281 6.18 -12.86 1.82
C GLY A 281 5.85 -11.66 2.69
N HIS A 282 5.98 -11.74 4.01
CA HIS A 282 5.78 -10.57 4.90
C HIS A 282 6.87 -9.52 4.72
N ALA A 283 8.10 -9.91 4.39
CA ALA A 283 9.17 -8.96 4.13
C ALA A 283 8.89 -8.14 2.86
N ILE A 284 8.33 -8.78 1.83
CA ILE A 284 7.83 -8.13 0.61
C ILE A 284 6.60 -7.28 0.94
N GLU A 285 5.63 -7.83 1.68
CA GLU A 285 4.39 -7.13 2.05
C GLU A 285 4.68 -5.85 2.85
N ALA A 286 5.65 -5.87 3.77
CA ALA A 286 6.06 -4.70 4.53
C ALA A 286 6.58 -3.55 3.63
N ILE A 287 7.05 -3.87 2.41
CA ILE A 287 7.46 -2.87 1.42
C ILE A 287 6.28 -2.50 0.51
N LEU A 288 5.52 -3.47 0.01
CA LEU A 288 4.55 -3.25 -1.08
C LEU A 288 3.11 -3.00 -0.63
N ALA A 289 2.79 -3.16 0.65
CA ALA A 289 1.48 -2.82 1.18
C ALA A 289 1.32 -1.28 1.31
N PRO A 290 0.08 -0.76 1.19
CA PRO A 290 -1.18 -1.49 1.01
C PRO A 290 -1.57 -1.80 -0.45
N GLU A 291 -0.77 -1.38 -1.44
CA GLU A 291 -1.12 -1.48 -2.86
C GLU A 291 -1.14 -2.92 -3.38
N VAL A 292 -0.23 -3.76 -2.87
CA VAL A 292 -0.15 -5.20 -3.12
C VAL A 292 -0.76 -5.96 -1.94
N LEU A 293 -1.66 -6.91 -2.24
CA LEU A 293 -2.41 -7.65 -1.22
C LEU A 293 -1.55 -8.75 -0.59
N HIS A 294 -1.95 -9.17 0.62
CA HIS A 294 -1.24 -10.19 1.40
C HIS A 294 -0.96 -11.48 0.61
N GLY A 295 -1.98 -12.09 0.01
CA GLY A 295 -1.85 -13.33 -0.77
C GLY A 295 -1.02 -13.17 -2.04
N GLU A 296 -0.97 -11.97 -2.61
CA GLU A 296 -0.09 -11.64 -3.74
C GLU A 296 1.38 -11.67 -3.28
N CYS A 297 1.69 -11.13 -2.10
CA CYS A 297 3.03 -11.23 -1.50
C CYS A 297 3.39 -12.65 -1.06
N VAL A 298 2.44 -13.37 -0.44
CA VAL A 298 2.63 -14.77 0.00
C VAL A 298 2.88 -15.69 -1.19
N ALA A 299 2.23 -15.47 -2.34
CA ALA A 299 2.49 -16.26 -3.55
C ALA A 299 3.95 -16.17 -4.00
N ILE A 300 4.52 -14.96 -4.05
CA ILE A 300 5.93 -14.75 -4.38
C ILE A 300 6.84 -15.34 -3.30
N GLY A 301 6.48 -15.13 -2.03
CA GLY A 301 7.22 -15.72 -0.92
C GLY A 301 7.25 -17.24 -0.95
N MET A 302 6.17 -17.91 -1.35
CA MET A 302 6.12 -19.37 -1.52
C MET A 302 7.10 -19.85 -2.58
N ILE A 303 7.22 -19.14 -3.71
CA ILE A 303 8.20 -19.48 -4.75
C ILE A 303 9.61 -19.34 -4.21
N GLN A 304 9.93 -18.21 -3.57
CA GLN A 304 11.26 -17.96 -3.03
C GLN A 304 11.62 -18.94 -1.91
N GLU A 305 10.68 -19.31 -1.03
CA GLU A 305 10.91 -20.31 0.02
C GLU A 305 11.01 -21.75 -0.55
N ALA A 306 10.32 -22.07 -1.65
CA ALA A 306 10.49 -23.33 -2.38
C ALA A 306 11.86 -23.40 -3.07
N GLU A 307 12.31 -22.32 -3.70
CA GLU A 307 13.65 -22.23 -4.28
C GLU A 307 14.75 -22.29 -3.23
N LEU A 308 14.54 -21.70 -2.05
CA LEU A 308 15.43 -21.88 -0.90
C LEU A 308 15.51 -23.35 -0.49
N SER A 309 14.36 -24.04 -0.37
CA SER A 309 14.31 -25.47 -0.06
C SER A 309 15.05 -26.32 -1.10
N TYR A 310 14.95 -25.95 -2.38
CA TYR A 310 15.69 -26.59 -3.47
C TYR A 310 17.20 -26.34 -3.40
N SER A 311 17.61 -25.08 -3.18
CA SER A 311 19.04 -24.71 -3.10
C SER A 311 19.76 -25.40 -1.93
N LEU A 312 19.03 -25.75 -0.88
CA LEU A 312 19.51 -26.49 0.28
C LEU A 312 19.44 -28.03 0.09
N GLY A 313 18.94 -28.50 -1.07
CA GLY A 313 18.88 -29.92 -1.40
C GLY A 313 17.69 -30.67 -0.81
N HIS A 314 16.66 -29.98 -0.33
CA HIS A 314 15.49 -30.58 0.33
C HIS A 314 14.28 -30.77 -0.58
N LEU A 315 14.15 -29.96 -1.63
CA LEU A 315 13.04 -30.00 -2.57
C LEU A 315 13.54 -30.29 -3.99
N GLY A 316 12.74 -30.98 -4.81
CA GLY A 316 13.04 -31.16 -6.24
C GLY A 316 12.50 -30.01 -7.11
N SER A 317 13.19 -29.66 -8.19
CA SER A 317 12.81 -28.56 -9.11
C SER A 317 11.41 -28.72 -9.72
N ALA A 318 10.98 -29.96 -9.99
CA ALA A 318 9.63 -30.26 -10.48
C ALA A 318 8.52 -29.80 -9.51
N SER A 319 8.79 -29.76 -8.20
CA SER A 319 7.81 -29.25 -7.22
C SER A 319 7.67 -27.73 -7.33
N ILE A 320 8.77 -27.00 -7.55
CA ILE A 320 8.76 -25.55 -7.74
C ILE A 320 7.91 -25.21 -8.96
N GLU A 321 8.15 -25.90 -10.08
CA GLU A 321 7.41 -25.67 -11.33
C GLU A 321 5.90 -25.91 -11.17
N ARG A 322 5.51 -26.98 -10.46
CA ARG A 322 4.09 -27.25 -10.16
C ARG A 322 3.46 -26.17 -9.28
N ILE A 323 4.18 -25.71 -8.25
CA ILE A 323 3.72 -24.60 -7.39
C ILE A 323 3.56 -23.32 -8.21
N SER A 324 4.53 -22.96 -9.05
CA SER A 324 4.46 -21.81 -9.95
C SER A 324 3.29 -21.87 -10.93
N ARG A 325 3.05 -23.04 -11.53
CA ARG A 325 1.94 -23.27 -12.46
C ARG A 325 0.59 -23.16 -11.76
N CYS A 326 0.45 -23.76 -10.58
CA CYS A 326 -0.78 -23.68 -9.78
C CYS A 326 -1.07 -22.25 -9.35
N LEU A 327 -0.09 -21.50 -8.82
CA LEU A 327 -0.28 -20.10 -8.43
C LEU A 327 -0.69 -19.23 -9.64
N SER A 328 0.02 -19.38 -10.76
CA SER A 328 -0.27 -18.64 -11.99
C SER A 328 -1.65 -18.96 -12.57
N SER A 329 -2.12 -20.21 -12.49
CA SER A 329 -3.43 -20.60 -13.04
C SER A 329 -4.60 -19.99 -12.25
N TYR A 330 -4.41 -19.71 -10.96
CA TYR A 330 -5.34 -18.89 -10.16
C TYR A 330 -5.11 -17.38 -10.31
N GLY A 331 -4.15 -16.96 -11.12
CA GLY A 331 -3.89 -15.55 -11.42
C GLY A 331 -3.05 -14.80 -10.39
N LEU A 332 -2.37 -15.51 -9.47
CA LEU A 332 -1.45 -14.92 -8.50
C LEU A 332 -0.10 -14.53 -9.16
N PRO A 333 0.59 -13.49 -8.66
CA PRO A 333 1.95 -13.19 -9.10
C PRO A 333 2.95 -14.19 -8.52
N ILE A 334 3.93 -14.58 -9.32
CA ILE A 334 5.00 -15.53 -8.91
C ILE A 334 6.40 -14.88 -8.89
N SER A 335 6.50 -13.61 -9.27
CA SER A 335 7.76 -12.85 -9.30
C SER A 335 7.51 -11.38 -8.95
N LEU A 336 8.55 -10.71 -8.42
CA LEU A 336 8.57 -9.25 -8.25
C LEU A 336 8.59 -8.50 -9.59
N GLU A 337 8.89 -9.20 -10.70
CA GLU A 337 8.83 -8.67 -12.06
C GLU A 337 7.42 -8.75 -12.68
N ASP A 338 6.41 -9.30 -11.99
CA ASP A 338 5.03 -9.36 -12.51
C ASP A 338 4.52 -7.94 -12.82
N GLU A 339 4.15 -7.68 -14.08
CA GLU A 339 3.74 -6.36 -14.56
C GLU A 339 2.56 -5.79 -13.77
N ARG A 340 1.62 -6.65 -13.33
CA ARG A 340 0.45 -6.22 -12.55
C ARG A 340 0.89 -5.75 -11.17
N LEU A 341 1.88 -6.43 -10.58
CA LEU A 341 2.47 -6.05 -9.30
C LEU A 341 3.27 -4.75 -9.43
N LEU A 342 4.11 -4.62 -10.45
CA LEU A 342 4.90 -3.40 -10.70
C LEU A 342 3.99 -2.19 -10.94
N CYS A 343 2.93 -2.34 -11.75
CA CYS A 343 1.95 -1.29 -11.98
C CYS A 343 1.27 -0.84 -10.68
N ARG A 344 0.80 -1.78 -9.85
CA ARG A 344 0.11 -1.46 -8.59
C ARG A 344 1.03 -0.85 -7.55
N SER A 345 2.26 -1.33 -7.46
CA SER A 345 3.27 -0.82 -6.53
C SER A 345 4.00 0.44 -7.04
N ASN A 346 3.64 0.94 -8.23
CA ASN A 346 4.32 2.04 -8.89
C ASN A 346 5.85 1.82 -9.01
N GLY A 347 6.25 0.58 -9.35
CA GLY A 347 7.64 0.17 -9.53
C GLY A 347 8.47 0.19 -8.24
N LYS A 348 7.85 0.18 -7.05
CA LYS A 348 8.57 0.24 -5.78
C LYS A 348 9.56 -0.93 -5.65
N PRO A 349 10.87 -0.66 -5.50
CA PRO A 349 11.86 -1.72 -5.43
C PRO A 349 11.75 -2.46 -4.10
N CYS A 350 12.11 -3.75 -4.11
CA CYS A 350 12.29 -4.58 -2.92
C CYS A 350 13.76 -4.98 -2.78
N PRO A 351 14.66 -4.07 -2.33
CA PRO A 351 16.09 -4.39 -2.20
C PRO A 351 16.31 -5.52 -1.21
N VAL A 352 17.28 -6.39 -1.49
CA VAL A 352 17.63 -7.54 -0.65
C VAL A 352 17.88 -7.12 0.81
N ASN A 353 18.60 -6.02 1.04
CA ASN A 353 18.88 -5.54 2.40
C ASN A 353 17.60 -5.19 3.16
N ASN A 354 16.66 -4.49 2.53
CA ASN A 354 15.39 -4.13 3.14
C ASN A 354 14.54 -5.37 3.46
N LEU A 355 14.53 -6.36 2.54
CA LEU A 355 13.87 -7.64 2.78
C LEU A 355 14.51 -8.36 3.98
N MET A 356 15.84 -8.47 4.02
CA MET A 356 16.58 -9.10 5.12
C MET A 356 16.33 -8.39 6.46
N ASP A 357 16.26 -7.06 6.46
CA ASP A 357 15.96 -6.26 7.66
C ASP A 357 14.52 -6.46 8.14
N ASN A 358 13.54 -6.48 7.23
CA ASN A 358 12.16 -6.81 7.57
C ASN A 358 12.04 -8.25 8.11
N MET A 359 12.86 -9.19 7.62
CA MET A 359 12.91 -10.57 8.13
C MET A 359 13.53 -10.69 9.53
N ARG A 360 14.20 -9.65 10.07
CA ARG A 360 14.77 -9.70 11.44
C ARG A 360 13.69 -9.76 12.51
N ILE A 361 12.58 -9.09 12.28
CA ILE A 361 11.45 -9.00 13.21
C ILE A 361 10.40 -10.09 12.99
N ASP A 362 10.70 -11.09 12.15
CA ASP A 362 9.82 -12.23 11.97
C ASP A 362 9.63 -12.98 13.30
N LYS A 363 8.37 -13.18 13.70
CA LYS A 363 7.96 -13.77 14.97
C LYS A 363 8.45 -15.21 15.16
N LYS A 364 8.86 -15.89 14.09
CA LYS A 364 9.42 -17.26 14.13
C LYS A 364 10.88 -17.29 14.55
N ASN A 365 11.58 -16.17 14.47
CA ASN A 365 13.01 -16.11 14.73
C ASN A 365 13.34 -16.46 16.18
N SER A 366 14.54 -17.01 16.39
CA SER A 366 15.06 -17.32 17.72
C SER A 366 16.32 -16.48 17.95
N GLY A 367 16.17 -15.34 18.59
CA GLY A 367 17.25 -14.34 18.66
C GLY A 367 17.58 -13.82 17.26
N SER A 368 18.85 -13.88 16.87
CA SER A 368 19.29 -13.45 15.52
C SER A 368 19.08 -14.50 14.43
N THR A 369 18.76 -15.75 14.80
CA THR A 369 18.60 -16.84 13.83
C THR A 369 17.23 -16.77 13.16
N LYS A 370 17.25 -16.56 11.82
CA LYS A 370 16.03 -16.59 11.00
C LYS A 370 15.50 -18.01 10.87
N LYS A 371 14.18 -18.17 10.99
CA LYS A 371 13.51 -19.46 10.78
C LYS A 371 12.49 -19.40 9.65
N ILE A 372 12.60 -20.32 8.71
CA ILE A 372 11.79 -20.38 7.49
C ILE A 372 11.21 -21.79 7.35
N VAL A 373 9.98 -21.90 6.81
CA VAL A 373 9.37 -23.22 6.55
C VAL A 373 9.96 -23.77 5.25
N LEU A 374 10.64 -24.90 5.35
CA LEU A 374 11.21 -25.58 4.19
C LEU A 374 10.35 -26.76 3.78
N LEU A 375 10.12 -26.94 2.48
CA LEU A 375 9.42 -28.10 1.95
C LEU A 375 10.40 -29.24 1.65
N SER A 376 9.96 -30.47 1.88
CA SER A 376 10.65 -31.68 1.40
C SER A 376 9.97 -32.29 0.17
N ALA A 377 8.66 -32.05 0.01
CA ALA A 377 7.86 -32.35 -1.17
C ALA A 377 6.57 -31.51 -1.11
N ILE A 378 5.81 -31.44 -2.22
CA ILE A 378 4.44 -30.93 -2.15
C ILE A 378 3.62 -31.82 -1.20
N GLY A 379 2.99 -31.18 -0.21
CA GLY A 379 2.26 -31.82 0.88
C GLY A 379 3.12 -32.24 2.07
N LYS A 380 4.42 -31.90 2.11
CA LYS A 380 5.34 -32.26 3.20
C LYS A 380 6.39 -31.17 3.48
N THR A 381 6.53 -30.81 4.74
CA THR A 381 7.63 -29.96 5.22
C THR A 381 8.86 -30.78 5.60
N LEU A 382 10.02 -30.14 5.65
CA LEU A 382 11.28 -30.77 6.09
C LEU A 382 11.22 -31.15 7.57
N GLU A 383 10.74 -30.22 8.40
CA GLU A 383 10.51 -30.42 9.83
C GLU A 383 9.05 -30.09 10.18
N GLN A 384 8.58 -30.55 11.34
CA GLN A 384 7.26 -30.17 11.89
C GLN A 384 7.31 -28.80 12.63
N LYS A 385 8.13 -27.89 12.12
CA LYS A 385 8.35 -26.50 12.57
C LYS A 385 9.12 -25.74 11.49
N ALA A 386 9.31 -24.43 11.66
CA ALA A 386 10.22 -23.67 10.81
C ALA A 386 11.69 -24.01 11.13
N SER A 387 12.50 -24.21 10.09
CA SER A 387 13.91 -24.58 10.17
C SER A 387 14.79 -23.35 10.26
N ALA A 388 15.91 -23.45 10.99
CA ALA A 388 16.92 -22.40 11.00
C ALA A 388 17.62 -22.34 9.64
N VAL A 389 17.78 -21.14 9.09
CA VAL A 389 18.45 -20.93 7.80
C VAL A 389 19.49 -19.83 7.94
N ASN A 390 20.66 -20.05 7.34
CA ASN A 390 21.74 -19.06 7.28
C ASN A 390 21.37 -17.89 6.38
N ASP A 391 21.75 -16.69 6.79
CA ASP A 391 21.44 -15.45 6.07
C ASP A 391 21.99 -15.47 4.64
N GLU A 392 23.16 -16.07 4.41
CA GLU A 392 23.79 -16.17 3.09
C GLU A 392 22.92 -16.96 2.09
N ALA A 393 22.25 -18.01 2.56
CA ALA A 393 21.37 -18.82 1.71
C ALA A 393 20.09 -18.05 1.34
N ILE A 394 19.52 -17.31 2.31
CA ILE A 394 18.35 -16.46 2.07
C ILE A 394 18.72 -15.36 1.08
N GLU A 395 19.83 -14.66 1.32
CA GLU A 395 20.31 -13.60 0.44
C GLU A 395 20.57 -14.09 -0.98
N ALA A 396 21.14 -15.29 -1.16
CA ALA A 396 21.39 -15.86 -2.47
C ALA A 396 20.10 -16.00 -3.29
N VAL A 397 19.03 -16.51 -2.67
CA VAL A 397 17.71 -16.63 -3.30
C VAL A 397 17.10 -15.25 -3.57
N LEU A 398 17.13 -14.33 -2.61
CA LEU A 398 16.60 -12.98 -2.78
C LEU A 398 17.33 -12.22 -3.91
N LYS A 399 18.65 -12.39 -4.02
CA LYS A 399 19.48 -11.81 -5.10
C LYS A 399 19.12 -12.39 -6.47
N ALA A 400 18.85 -13.70 -6.55
CA ALA A 400 18.43 -14.35 -7.79
C ALA A 400 17.08 -13.83 -8.31
N HIS A 401 16.20 -13.37 -7.41
CA HIS A 401 14.90 -12.77 -7.71
C HIS A 401 14.92 -11.24 -7.78
N GLN A 402 16.09 -10.61 -7.63
CA GLN A 402 16.19 -9.19 -7.97
C GLN A 402 16.04 -9.03 -9.48
N PRO A 403 15.37 -7.97 -9.94
CA PRO A 403 15.28 -7.69 -11.36
C PRO A 403 16.68 -7.66 -12.02
N LYS A 404 16.89 -8.43 -13.09
CA LYS A 404 18.22 -8.58 -13.71
C LYS A 404 18.75 -7.24 -14.22
N ILE A 405 20.04 -6.95 -13.99
CA ILE A 405 20.72 -5.67 -14.26
C ILE A 405 20.89 -5.35 -15.78
N SER A 406 20.38 -6.18 -16.70
CA SER A 406 20.11 -5.73 -18.09
C SER A 406 18.94 -4.75 -18.17
N SER A 407 18.15 -4.63 -17.10
CA SER A 407 16.97 -3.78 -16.96
C SER A 407 17.12 -2.66 -15.92
N LEU A 408 18.27 -2.48 -15.25
CA LEU A 408 18.50 -1.37 -14.32
C LEU A 408 20.00 -0.96 -14.30
N LYS A 409 20.31 0.26 -14.73
CA LYS A 409 21.68 0.82 -14.78
C LYS A 409 22.29 1.01 -13.39
N ARG A 410 23.61 0.78 -13.33
CA ARG A 410 24.53 0.70 -12.18
C ARG A 410 24.61 1.93 -11.26
N ALA A 411 24.53 1.63 -9.96
CA ALA A 411 25.36 2.03 -8.80
C ALA A 411 26.03 3.42 -8.64
N LYS A 412 25.69 4.01 -7.47
CA LYS A 412 26.48 4.78 -6.46
C LYS A 412 26.93 6.23 -6.77
N ILE A 413 26.52 7.15 -5.89
CA ILE A 413 27.31 7.93 -4.89
C ILE A 413 26.27 8.58 -3.96
N ASP A 414 26.53 8.60 -2.65
CA ASP A 414 25.60 9.13 -1.64
C ASP A 414 25.33 10.62 -1.87
N SER A 415 24.11 10.92 -2.32
CA SER A 415 23.45 12.22 -2.10
C SER A 415 22.14 11.97 -1.35
N PRO A 416 21.62 12.98 -0.65
CA PRO A 416 20.68 12.75 0.43
C PRO A 416 19.43 12.03 -0.04
N SER A 417 19.02 11.01 0.71
CA SER A 417 17.78 10.29 0.42
C SER A 417 16.58 11.23 0.46
N VAL A 418 15.49 10.90 -0.25
CA VAL A 418 14.22 11.68 -0.20
C VAL A 418 13.68 11.83 1.25
N GLN A 419 14.07 10.94 2.16
CA GLN A 419 13.80 11.07 3.60
C GLN A 419 14.63 12.19 4.27
N GLU A 420 15.84 12.47 3.80
CA GLU A 420 16.65 13.62 4.25
C GLU A 420 16.14 14.95 3.67
N VAL A 421 15.53 14.96 2.48
CA VAL A 421 14.80 16.12 1.93
C VAL A 421 13.55 16.46 2.76
N HIS A 422 12.94 15.44 3.39
CA HIS A 422 11.83 15.63 4.33
C HIS A 422 12.30 16.06 5.75
N ASN A 423 13.51 15.68 6.15
CA ASN A 423 14.06 15.92 7.51
C ASN A 423 14.92 17.19 7.63
N LYS A 424 15.47 17.74 6.53
CA LYS A 424 15.92 19.14 6.48
C LYS A 424 14.77 20.00 5.99
N SER A 425 14.40 21.04 6.74
CA SER A 425 13.30 21.94 6.39
C SER A 425 13.66 22.80 5.17
N PHE A 426 13.55 22.25 3.96
CA PHE A 426 13.65 23.01 2.70
C PHE A 426 12.43 23.91 2.55
N ARG A 427 12.56 25.17 2.99
CA ARG A 427 11.46 26.14 3.03
C ARG A 427 11.26 26.86 1.70
N SER A 428 12.36 27.22 1.05
CA SER A 428 12.38 28.16 -0.07
C SER A 428 13.56 27.91 -1.00
N PHE A 429 13.47 28.42 -2.21
CA PHE A 429 14.63 28.60 -3.08
C PHE A 429 14.58 29.96 -3.77
N VAL A 430 15.76 30.56 -3.96
CA VAL A 430 15.89 31.86 -4.64
C VAL A 430 16.21 31.64 -6.11
N SER A 431 15.40 32.21 -7.00
CA SER A 431 15.64 32.22 -8.44
C SER A 431 16.73 33.21 -8.83
N LEU A 432 17.92 32.73 -9.21
CA LEU A 432 19.04 33.59 -9.58
C LEU A 432 18.83 34.19 -10.98
N SER A 433 18.93 35.51 -11.09
CA SER A 433 18.69 36.29 -12.31
C SER A 433 19.96 36.88 -12.92
N PHE A 434 21.10 36.22 -12.72
CA PHE A 434 22.39 36.64 -13.27
C PHE A 434 22.62 36.07 -14.67
N GLN A 435 23.30 36.86 -15.52
CA GLN A 435 23.62 36.49 -16.90
C GLN A 435 25.00 35.83 -17.03
N ASP A 436 25.92 36.13 -16.10
CA ASP A 436 27.26 35.54 -16.00
C ASP A 436 27.72 35.59 -14.52
N TYR A 437 27.95 34.42 -13.93
CA TYR A 437 28.35 34.23 -12.54
C TYR A 437 29.83 34.57 -12.29
N ASN A 438 30.67 34.67 -13.31
CA ASN A 438 32.04 35.17 -13.15
C ASN A 438 32.04 36.62 -12.65
N MET A 439 31.12 37.43 -13.17
CA MET A 439 31.01 38.86 -12.86
C MET A 439 30.33 39.17 -11.52
N VAL A 440 29.76 38.17 -10.85
CA VAL A 440 29.06 38.36 -9.57
C VAL A 440 30.06 38.24 -8.41
N PRO A 441 30.16 39.23 -7.52
CA PRO A 441 31.01 39.14 -6.33
C PRO A 441 30.66 37.92 -5.47
N THR A 442 31.68 37.25 -4.94
CA THR A 442 31.50 36.03 -4.13
C THR A 442 30.64 36.31 -2.88
N GLU A 443 30.82 37.47 -2.26
CA GLU A 443 30.07 37.89 -1.08
C GLU A 443 28.57 37.99 -1.38
N THR A 444 28.20 38.43 -2.59
CA THR A 444 26.80 38.55 -3.03
C THR A 444 26.13 37.17 -3.11
N LEU A 445 26.79 36.20 -3.75
CA LEU A 445 26.23 34.85 -3.90
C LEU A 445 26.20 34.09 -2.57
N GLN A 446 27.20 34.30 -1.71
CA GLN A 446 27.21 33.73 -0.35
C GLN A 446 26.10 34.32 0.52
N ALA A 447 25.84 35.63 0.42
CA ALA A 447 24.75 36.27 1.14
C ALA A 447 23.38 35.70 0.70
N ILE A 448 23.16 35.58 -0.62
CA ILE A 448 21.93 34.97 -1.15
C ILE A 448 21.78 33.52 -0.68
N ALA A 449 22.84 32.72 -0.80
CA ALA A 449 22.81 31.30 -0.45
C ALA A 449 22.58 31.04 1.04
N LYS A 450 23.02 31.95 1.91
CA LYS A 450 22.82 31.86 3.37
C LYS A 450 21.35 32.04 3.78
N ASP A 451 20.61 32.85 3.02
CA ASP A 451 19.24 33.26 3.36
C ASP A 451 18.17 32.34 2.75
N THR A 452 18.57 31.25 2.07
CA THR A 452 17.66 30.34 1.35
C THR A 452 18.00 28.87 1.59
N SER A 453 17.06 27.95 1.34
CA SER A 453 17.33 26.50 1.46
C SER A 453 17.97 25.90 0.21
N ALA A 454 17.78 26.54 -0.95
CA ALA A 454 18.38 26.18 -2.22
C ALA A 454 18.46 27.40 -3.14
N VAL A 455 19.24 27.33 -4.21
CA VAL A 455 19.25 28.35 -5.27
C VAL A 455 18.83 27.74 -6.59
N GLU A 456 18.03 28.44 -7.38
CA GLU A 456 17.67 28.01 -8.74
C GLU A 456 18.63 28.64 -9.74
N PHE A 457 19.39 27.77 -10.42
CA PHE A 457 20.30 28.10 -11.50
C PHE A 457 19.52 28.13 -12.82
N ARG A 458 19.18 29.34 -13.25
CA ARG A 458 18.40 29.62 -14.46
C ARG A 458 19.29 29.67 -15.70
N VAL A 459 19.44 28.51 -16.35
CA VAL A 459 20.26 28.37 -17.56
C VAL A 459 19.74 29.26 -18.69
N ASP A 460 18.43 29.43 -18.79
CA ASP A 460 17.81 30.26 -19.82
C ASP A 460 18.20 31.73 -19.75
N LEU A 461 18.61 32.23 -18.57
CA LEU A 461 19.02 33.62 -18.36
C LEU A 461 20.51 33.86 -18.61
N LEU A 462 21.32 32.82 -18.78
CA LEU A 462 22.74 32.94 -19.07
C LEU A 462 22.98 33.56 -20.45
N ARG A 463 24.04 34.36 -20.57
CA ARG A 463 24.48 34.97 -21.83
C ARG A 463 25.83 34.41 -22.24
N ASP A 464 25.77 33.39 -23.10
CA ASP A 464 26.95 32.84 -23.76
C ASP A 464 27.42 33.84 -24.85
N PRO A 465 28.67 34.31 -24.81
CA PRO A 465 29.17 35.31 -25.75
C PRO A 465 29.29 34.77 -27.19
N ASP A 466 29.42 33.45 -27.35
CA ASP A 466 29.73 32.80 -28.62
C ASP A 466 28.52 32.09 -29.23
N ASN A 467 27.41 31.93 -28.49
CA ASN A 467 26.24 31.18 -28.92
C ASN A 467 24.91 31.90 -28.63
N ALA A 468 23.92 31.71 -29.52
CA ALA A 468 22.59 32.30 -29.35
C ALA A 468 21.80 31.72 -28.16
N VAL A 469 22.06 30.45 -27.83
CA VAL A 469 21.63 29.78 -26.60
C VAL A 469 22.87 29.23 -25.90
N PRO A 470 22.89 29.13 -24.57
CA PRO A 470 24.07 28.67 -23.84
C PRO A 470 24.56 27.28 -24.29
N SER A 471 25.85 27.17 -24.61
CA SER A 471 26.52 25.90 -24.88
C SER A 471 26.65 25.05 -23.60
N ALA A 472 26.82 23.73 -23.75
CA ALA A 472 26.97 22.84 -22.59
C ALA A 472 28.25 23.15 -21.82
N GLU A 473 29.32 23.48 -22.52
CA GLU A 473 30.61 23.90 -21.97
C GLU A 473 30.48 25.18 -21.14
N PHE A 474 29.82 26.21 -21.69
CA PHE A 474 29.59 27.46 -20.98
C PHE A 474 28.71 27.25 -19.73
N VAL A 475 27.63 26.48 -19.86
CA VAL A 475 26.75 26.17 -18.72
C VAL A 475 27.50 25.41 -17.62
N GLN A 476 28.36 24.45 -17.99
CA GLN A 476 29.18 23.70 -17.03
C GLN A 476 30.19 24.61 -16.31
N GLU A 477 30.83 25.53 -17.03
CA GLU A 477 31.73 26.53 -16.44
C GLU A 477 30.98 27.38 -15.40
N GLN A 478 29.84 27.96 -15.80
CA GLN A 478 29.01 28.82 -14.97
C GLN A 478 28.49 28.09 -13.73
N LEU A 479 28.05 26.83 -13.88
CA LEU A 479 27.63 25.99 -12.76
C LEU A 479 28.78 25.70 -11.79
N THR A 480 29.99 25.47 -12.31
CA THR A 480 31.20 25.23 -11.50
C THR A 480 31.55 26.47 -10.68
N ILE A 481 31.50 27.65 -11.29
CA ILE A 481 31.72 28.93 -10.61
C ILE A 481 30.68 29.14 -9.51
N LEU A 482 29.41 28.88 -9.82
CA LEU A 482 28.33 28.99 -8.84
C LEU A 482 28.57 28.07 -7.64
N ARG A 483 28.81 26.76 -7.86
CA ARG A 483 29.09 25.79 -6.79
C ARG A 483 30.26 26.22 -5.90
N ASN A 484 31.34 26.72 -6.51
CA ASN A 484 32.50 27.22 -5.77
C ASN A 484 32.16 28.41 -4.87
N LYS A 485 31.24 29.29 -5.29
CA LYS A 485 30.86 30.49 -4.54
C LYS A 485 29.80 30.23 -3.46
N ILE A 486 28.85 29.31 -3.67
CA ILE A 486 27.73 29.04 -2.73
C ILE A 486 27.97 27.87 -1.77
N GLY A 487 29.08 27.15 -1.92
CA GLY A 487 29.44 26.01 -1.07
C GLY A 487 28.49 24.82 -1.24
N THR A 488 27.97 24.29 -0.13
CA THR A 488 27.12 23.09 -0.10
C THR A 488 25.62 23.40 -0.28
N THR A 489 25.27 24.63 -0.67
CA THR A 489 23.87 25.04 -0.87
C THR A 489 23.29 24.30 -2.08
N PRO A 490 22.17 23.57 -1.93
CA PRO A 490 21.59 22.81 -3.04
C PRO A 490 21.16 23.67 -4.23
N ILE A 491 21.29 23.09 -5.42
CA ILE A 491 20.98 23.74 -6.69
C ILE A 491 19.74 23.10 -7.32
N VAL A 492 18.79 23.96 -7.71
CA VAL A 492 17.71 23.63 -8.63
C VAL A 492 18.15 24.03 -10.04
N PHE A 493 18.48 23.05 -10.87
CA PHE A 493 18.90 23.27 -12.24
C PHE A 493 17.67 23.40 -13.15
N THR A 494 17.50 24.55 -13.78
CA THR A 494 16.30 24.86 -14.57
C THR A 494 16.68 25.41 -15.94
N VAL A 495 16.10 24.84 -16.99
CA VAL A 495 16.04 25.45 -18.32
C VAL A 495 14.57 25.75 -18.61
N ARG A 496 14.20 27.04 -18.68
CA ARG A 496 12.80 27.45 -18.87
C ARG A 496 12.59 28.07 -20.24
N THR A 497 11.61 27.57 -20.97
CA THR A 497 11.31 28.04 -22.33
C THR A 497 10.43 29.29 -22.35
N GLN A 498 10.32 29.95 -23.49
CA GLN A 498 9.49 31.15 -23.68
C GLN A 498 8.01 30.89 -23.35
N SER A 499 7.45 29.76 -23.82
CA SER A 499 6.07 29.35 -23.49
C SER A 499 5.83 29.16 -21.98
N GLN A 500 6.89 28.93 -21.19
CA GLN A 500 6.84 28.80 -19.74
C GLN A 500 7.27 30.07 -18.98
N ALA A 501 7.32 31.23 -19.65
CA ALA A 501 7.83 32.50 -19.09
C ALA A 501 9.34 32.48 -18.72
N GLY A 502 10.14 31.73 -19.47
CA GLY A 502 11.59 31.85 -19.52
C GLY A 502 12.07 32.54 -20.80
N THR A 503 13.36 32.44 -21.09
CA THR A 503 13.98 33.03 -22.29
C THR A 503 14.55 32.01 -23.28
N PHE A 504 14.55 30.72 -22.93
CA PHE A 504 15.05 29.67 -23.83
C PHE A 504 14.07 29.46 -25.00
N PRO A 505 14.53 29.41 -26.26
CA PRO A 505 13.63 29.25 -27.41
C PRO A 505 12.88 27.92 -27.38
N ASP A 506 11.57 27.92 -27.66
CA ASP A 506 10.71 26.73 -27.63
C ASP A 506 11.10 25.72 -28.72
N GLU A 507 11.68 26.18 -29.82
CA GLU A 507 12.14 25.38 -30.95
C GLU A 507 13.46 24.63 -30.69
N CYS A 508 14.20 24.98 -29.64
CA CYS A 508 15.50 24.39 -29.31
C CYS A 508 15.39 23.22 -28.30
N GLN A 509 14.33 22.41 -28.38
CA GLN A 509 14.05 21.36 -27.40
C GLN A 509 15.19 20.35 -27.24
N ASP A 510 15.80 19.88 -28.33
CA ASP A 510 16.92 18.94 -28.25
C ASP A 510 18.08 19.49 -27.43
N LYS A 511 18.40 20.78 -27.62
CA LYS A 511 19.47 21.45 -26.86
C LYS A 511 19.07 21.68 -25.40
N MET A 512 17.80 22.01 -25.13
CA MET A 512 17.28 22.09 -23.78
C MET A 512 17.45 20.76 -23.03
N PHE A 513 17.11 19.64 -23.67
CA PHE A 513 17.25 18.30 -23.08
C PHE A 513 18.69 17.90 -22.84
N GLU A 514 19.60 18.25 -23.75
CA GLU A 514 21.04 18.09 -23.57
C GLU A 514 21.52 18.84 -22.31
N LEU A 515 21.06 20.08 -22.11
CA LEU A 515 21.41 20.89 -20.94
C LEU A 515 20.78 20.36 -19.64
N LEU A 516 19.54 19.86 -19.66
CA LEU A 516 18.93 19.21 -18.50
C LEU A 516 19.68 17.94 -18.11
N GLN A 517 20.12 17.15 -19.10
CA GLN A 517 20.97 15.99 -18.88
C GLN A 517 22.34 16.39 -18.31
N LEU A 518 22.93 17.51 -18.74
CA LEU A 518 24.13 18.08 -18.12
C LEU A 518 23.89 18.42 -16.64
N GLY A 519 22.75 18.99 -16.29
CA GLY A 519 22.38 19.27 -14.89
C GLY A 519 22.40 18.02 -14.02
N ILE A 520 21.83 16.92 -14.52
CA ILE A 520 21.85 15.60 -13.87
C ILE A 520 23.28 15.06 -13.76
N GLN A 521 24.05 15.09 -14.86
CA GLN A 521 25.43 14.60 -14.91
C GLN A 521 26.38 15.40 -14.00
N SER A 522 26.06 16.68 -13.78
CA SER A 522 26.76 17.58 -12.87
C SER A 522 26.31 17.44 -11.41
N GLY A 523 25.46 16.45 -11.12
CA GLY A 523 25.01 16.10 -9.77
C GLY A 523 24.18 17.18 -9.07
N CYS A 524 23.43 17.99 -9.82
CA CYS A 524 22.54 18.99 -9.22
C CYS A 524 21.47 18.29 -8.38
N GLU A 525 21.22 18.81 -7.18
CA GLU A 525 20.35 18.15 -6.20
C GLU A 525 18.90 18.09 -6.70
N PHE A 526 18.47 19.13 -7.44
CA PHE A 526 17.19 19.17 -8.11
C PHE A 526 17.35 19.53 -9.59
N VAL A 527 16.55 18.92 -10.45
CA VAL A 527 16.45 19.28 -11.87
C VAL A 527 14.97 19.53 -12.20
N ASP A 528 14.65 20.74 -12.66
CA ASP A 528 13.31 21.18 -13.04
C ASP A 528 13.03 20.76 -14.50
N VAL A 529 12.10 19.83 -14.67
CA VAL A 529 11.73 19.23 -15.95
C VAL A 529 10.29 19.59 -16.28
N ASP A 530 10.10 20.24 -17.42
CA ASP A 530 8.78 20.59 -17.92
C ASP A 530 7.98 19.36 -18.38
N MET A 531 6.76 19.24 -17.87
CA MET A 531 5.82 18.19 -18.24
C MET A 531 5.10 18.44 -19.56
N THR A 532 5.28 19.58 -20.24
CA THR A 532 4.76 19.76 -21.60
C THR A 532 5.61 19.04 -22.67
N ALA A 533 6.83 18.63 -22.32
CA ALA A 533 7.72 17.94 -23.23
C ALA A 533 7.24 16.52 -23.61
N SER A 534 7.89 15.94 -24.61
CA SER A 534 7.56 14.61 -25.11
C SER A 534 7.78 13.55 -24.01
N VAL A 535 6.88 12.56 -23.95
CA VAL A 535 6.96 11.48 -22.94
C VAL A 535 8.30 10.75 -23.03
N LYS A 536 8.80 10.53 -24.25
CA LYS A 536 10.08 9.87 -24.50
C LYS A 536 11.25 10.62 -23.84
N ASP A 537 11.26 11.94 -23.94
CA ASP A 537 12.36 12.76 -23.42
C ASP A 537 12.27 12.92 -21.90
N ILE A 538 11.04 13.02 -21.36
CA ILE A 538 10.79 12.97 -19.91
C ILE A 538 11.28 11.63 -19.34
N GLU A 539 10.92 10.51 -19.96
CA GLU A 539 11.35 9.17 -19.52
C GLU A 539 12.86 9.01 -19.62
N ALA A 540 13.49 9.57 -20.66
CA ALA A 540 14.94 9.55 -20.81
C ALA A 540 15.64 10.30 -19.66
N LEU A 541 15.18 11.51 -19.31
CA LEU A 541 15.72 12.28 -18.18
C LEU A 541 15.45 11.60 -16.83
N VAL A 542 14.22 11.14 -16.60
CA VAL A 542 13.85 10.45 -15.35
C VAL A 542 14.64 9.15 -15.18
N SER A 543 14.89 8.42 -16.27
CA SER A 543 15.75 7.22 -16.25
C SER A 543 17.22 7.55 -16.03
N ALA A 544 17.67 8.74 -16.43
CA ALA A 544 19.04 9.22 -16.26
C ALA A 544 19.28 9.93 -14.92
N LYS A 545 18.22 10.30 -14.17
CA LYS A 545 18.26 11.21 -13.00
C LYS A 545 19.31 10.88 -11.94
N GLY A 546 19.71 9.61 -11.85
CA GLY A 546 20.67 9.14 -10.87
C GLY A 546 20.19 9.47 -9.46
N SER A 547 20.92 10.35 -8.78
CA SER A 547 20.64 10.78 -7.42
C SER A 547 20.08 12.22 -7.33
N SER A 548 19.82 12.84 -8.48
CA SER A 548 19.11 14.11 -8.60
C SER A 548 17.62 13.90 -8.33
N THR A 549 16.98 14.88 -7.71
CA THR A 549 15.53 14.91 -7.51
C THR A 549 14.87 15.59 -8.70
N ILE A 550 13.96 14.92 -9.39
CA ILE A 550 13.22 15.52 -10.51
C ILE A 550 12.06 16.36 -9.98
N ILE A 551 12.08 17.66 -10.25
CA ILE A 551 10.93 18.54 -10.07
C ILE A 551 10.15 18.50 -11.38
N ALA A 552 9.05 17.74 -11.42
CA ALA A 552 8.16 17.72 -12.57
C ALA A 552 7.27 18.96 -12.55
N SER A 553 7.52 19.89 -13.47
CA SER A 553 6.88 21.19 -13.47
C SER A 553 5.89 21.40 -14.59
N PHE A 554 4.92 22.26 -14.32
CA PHE A 554 4.02 22.83 -15.31
C PHE A 554 3.77 24.30 -14.96
N HIS A 555 3.81 25.16 -15.97
CA HIS A 555 3.65 26.60 -15.82
C HIS A 555 2.53 27.10 -16.74
N ASP A 556 1.57 27.84 -16.16
CA ASP A 556 0.50 28.52 -16.87
C ASP A 556 0.64 30.05 -16.72
N PRO A 557 1.53 30.68 -17.51
CA PRO A 557 1.78 32.12 -17.43
C PRO A 557 0.61 32.98 -17.91
N VAL A 558 -0.31 32.41 -18.70
CA VAL A 558 -1.50 33.11 -19.21
C VAL A 558 -2.68 32.99 -18.23
N GLY A 559 -2.63 32.01 -17.31
CA GLY A 559 -3.72 31.73 -16.38
C GLY A 559 -4.95 31.21 -17.10
N GLN A 560 -4.77 30.33 -18.08
CA GLN A 560 -5.86 29.75 -18.86
C GLN A 560 -6.49 28.52 -18.19
N TYR A 561 -5.79 27.89 -17.24
CA TYR A 561 -6.22 26.66 -16.58
C TYR A 561 -6.73 26.93 -15.17
N SER A 562 -7.89 26.34 -14.86
CA SER A 562 -8.52 26.44 -13.54
C SER A 562 -7.95 25.41 -12.56
N TRP A 563 -7.70 25.83 -11.33
CA TRP A 563 -7.31 24.93 -10.24
C TRP A 563 -8.41 23.92 -9.87
N SER A 564 -9.67 24.28 -10.08
CA SER A 564 -10.82 23.44 -9.73
C SER A 564 -11.16 22.36 -10.76
N SER A 565 -10.73 22.50 -12.02
CA SER A 565 -11.07 21.55 -13.10
C SER A 565 -9.87 21.05 -13.90
N ASP A 566 -8.90 21.91 -14.21
CA ASP A 566 -7.93 21.63 -15.27
C ASP A 566 -6.57 21.23 -14.71
N MET A 567 -6.15 21.83 -13.59
CA MET A 567 -4.81 21.64 -13.02
C MET A 567 -4.56 20.19 -12.55
N MET A 568 -5.61 19.42 -12.27
CA MET A 568 -5.51 18.01 -11.87
C MET A 568 -4.85 17.14 -12.94
N GLN A 569 -5.08 17.40 -14.23
CA GLN A 569 -4.48 16.60 -15.30
C GLN A 569 -2.94 16.78 -15.35
N PHE A 570 -2.47 18.01 -15.09
CA PHE A 570 -1.05 18.32 -15.05
C PHE A 570 -0.42 17.77 -13.78
N TYR A 571 -1.18 17.79 -12.68
CA TYR A 571 -0.78 17.13 -11.44
C TYR A 571 -0.60 15.62 -11.61
N GLU A 572 -1.55 14.94 -12.24
CA GLU A 572 -1.49 13.50 -12.48
C GLU A 572 -0.29 13.14 -13.35
N LYS A 573 -0.06 13.89 -14.44
CA LYS A 573 1.12 13.72 -15.31
C LYS A 573 2.42 13.98 -14.54
N ALA A 574 2.53 15.12 -13.85
CA ALA A 574 3.72 15.46 -13.07
C ALA A 574 3.98 14.44 -11.95
N SER A 575 2.91 13.94 -11.32
CA SER A 575 2.96 12.90 -10.28
C SER A 575 3.40 11.55 -10.82
N LEU A 576 3.33 11.29 -12.12
CA LEU A 576 3.87 10.07 -12.71
C LEU A 576 5.40 10.12 -12.78
N TYR A 577 5.96 11.26 -13.19
CA TYR A 577 7.37 11.38 -13.56
C TYR A 577 8.28 12.06 -12.52
N GLY A 578 7.75 13.00 -11.74
CA GLY A 578 8.53 13.79 -10.78
C GLY A 578 8.66 13.16 -9.41
N ASP A 579 9.77 13.42 -8.73
CA ASP A 579 9.92 13.18 -7.29
C ASP A 579 9.23 14.29 -6.47
N VAL A 580 9.21 15.50 -7.03
CA VAL A 580 8.48 16.69 -6.55
C VAL A 580 7.57 17.17 -7.67
N VAL A 581 6.35 17.55 -7.34
CA VAL A 581 5.41 18.14 -8.30
C VAL A 581 5.43 19.66 -8.15
N LYS A 582 5.58 20.39 -9.26
CA LYS A 582 5.60 21.86 -9.28
C LYS A 582 4.56 22.41 -10.25
N LEU A 583 3.49 22.99 -9.73
CA LEU A 583 2.41 23.58 -10.54
C LEU A 583 2.35 25.09 -10.31
N ILE A 584 2.55 25.86 -11.38
CA ILE A 584 2.58 27.32 -11.32
C ILE A 584 1.40 27.87 -12.14
N GLY A 585 0.40 28.42 -11.46
CA GLY A 585 -0.74 29.10 -12.09
C GLY A 585 -0.54 30.62 -12.12
N THR A 586 -1.55 31.36 -12.60
CA THR A 586 -1.58 32.83 -12.56
C THR A 586 -2.89 33.32 -11.95
N ALA A 587 -2.82 34.08 -10.86
CA ALA A 587 -4.01 34.58 -10.17
C ALA A 587 -4.56 35.84 -10.85
N LYS A 588 -5.81 35.76 -11.32
CA LYS A 588 -6.61 36.88 -11.84
C LYS A 588 -7.44 37.51 -10.72
N CYS A 589 -7.79 36.75 -9.68
CA CYS A 589 -8.56 37.18 -8.51
C CYS A 589 -8.15 36.41 -7.24
N MET A 590 -8.71 36.81 -6.09
CA MET A 590 -8.43 36.14 -4.82
C MET A 590 -8.91 34.68 -4.80
N GLN A 591 -10.03 34.40 -5.49
CA GLN A 591 -10.65 33.08 -5.58
C GLN A 591 -9.67 32.03 -6.13
N ASP A 592 -8.81 32.40 -7.07
CA ASP A 592 -7.81 31.48 -7.65
C ASP A 592 -6.83 30.93 -6.60
N ASN A 593 -6.55 31.67 -5.52
CA ASN A 593 -5.73 31.17 -4.42
C ASN A 593 -6.52 30.22 -3.50
N ILE A 594 -7.83 30.47 -3.31
CA ILE A 594 -8.69 29.59 -2.53
C ILE A 594 -8.84 28.24 -3.24
N GLU A 595 -9.05 28.27 -4.56
CA GLU A 595 -9.15 27.06 -5.37
C GLU A 595 -7.84 26.26 -5.38
N LEU A 596 -6.68 26.95 -5.43
CA LEU A 596 -5.38 26.30 -5.28
C LEU A 596 -5.25 25.59 -3.93
N GLU A 597 -5.71 26.18 -2.82
CA GLU A 597 -5.63 25.53 -1.51
C GLU A 597 -6.63 24.37 -1.35
N VAL A 598 -7.82 24.48 -1.97
CA VAL A 598 -8.74 23.33 -2.08
C VAL A 598 -8.07 22.20 -2.87
N PHE A 599 -7.46 22.52 -4.00
CA PHE A 599 -6.69 21.57 -4.81
C PHE A 599 -5.56 20.94 -3.99
N ARG A 600 -4.81 21.74 -3.21
CA ARG A 600 -3.74 21.24 -2.32
C ARG A 600 -4.27 20.23 -1.30
N GLU A 601 -5.43 20.49 -0.70
CA GLU A 601 -6.05 19.55 0.26
C GLU A 601 -6.53 18.27 -0.43
N GLN A 602 -7.07 18.37 -1.65
CA GLN A 602 -7.49 17.20 -2.45
C GLN A 602 -6.32 16.26 -2.72
N VAL A 603 -5.14 16.80 -3.03
CA VAL A 603 -3.95 16.01 -3.37
C VAL A 603 -3.04 15.69 -2.19
N LYS A 604 -3.36 16.19 -0.99
CA LYS A 604 -2.57 16.00 0.24
C LYS A 604 -2.41 14.54 0.68
N GLY A 605 -3.33 13.66 0.26
CA GLY A 605 -3.23 12.22 0.47
C GLY A 605 -2.10 11.56 -0.34
N ASN A 606 -1.57 12.25 -1.36
CA ASN A 606 -0.41 11.81 -2.13
C ASN A 606 0.89 12.16 -1.38
N ARG A 607 1.85 11.23 -1.35
CA ARG A 607 3.10 11.36 -0.59
C ARG A 607 4.20 12.17 -1.29
N LYS A 608 3.95 12.70 -2.50
CA LYS A 608 4.94 13.52 -3.22
C LYS A 608 4.90 14.99 -2.75
N PRO A 609 6.04 15.62 -2.46
CA PRO A 609 6.10 17.05 -2.15
C PRO A 609 5.52 17.89 -3.29
N LEU A 610 4.73 18.91 -2.93
CA LEU A 610 4.03 19.77 -3.87
C LEU A 610 4.45 21.23 -3.71
N ILE A 611 4.97 21.81 -4.79
CA ILE A 611 5.16 23.25 -4.97
C ILE A 611 3.99 23.74 -5.81
N ALA A 612 2.99 24.37 -5.20
CA ALA A 612 1.85 24.92 -5.92
C ALA A 612 1.68 26.40 -5.57
N VAL A 613 1.86 27.29 -6.54
CA VAL A 613 1.74 28.74 -6.35
C VAL A 613 1.13 29.43 -7.57
N ASN A 614 0.46 30.56 -7.33
CA ASN A 614 0.01 31.48 -8.35
C ASN A 614 0.99 32.64 -8.52
N MET A 615 1.21 33.04 -9.78
CA MET A 615 1.97 34.23 -10.16
C MET A 615 1.12 35.50 -10.09
N GLY A 616 1.80 36.65 -10.15
CA GLY A 616 1.20 37.99 -10.11
C GLY A 616 0.97 38.50 -8.68
N ASP A 617 0.67 39.79 -8.55
CA ASP A 617 0.46 40.42 -7.24
C ASP A 617 -0.71 39.79 -6.46
N LYS A 618 -1.76 39.37 -7.17
CA LYS A 618 -2.91 38.68 -6.59
C LYS A 618 -2.58 37.25 -6.15
N GLY A 619 -1.48 36.66 -6.61
CA GLY A 619 -1.05 35.31 -6.28
C GLY A 619 -0.23 35.19 -4.99
N LYS A 620 0.19 36.32 -4.39
CA LYS A 620 1.09 36.34 -3.23
C LYS A 620 0.62 35.47 -2.06
N LEU A 621 -0.69 35.36 -1.81
CA LEU A 621 -1.24 34.50 -0.76
C LEU A 621 -0.82 33.04 -0.93
N SER A 622 -0.93 32.48 -2.14
CA SER A 622 -0.55 31.07 -2.38
C SER A 622 0.93 30.79 -2.08
N ARG A 623 1.81 31.79 -2.24
CA ARG A 623 3.23 31.68 -1.87
C ARG A 623 3.43 31.65 -0.36
N LEU A 624 2.63 32.40 0.40
CA LEU A 624 2.64 32.32 1.86
C LEU A 624 2.18 30.94 2.36
N LEU A 625 1.19 30.34 1.70
CA LEU A 625 0.61 29.07 2.12
C LEU A 625 1.39 27.85 1.63
N ASN A 626 2.23 28.00 0.60
CA ASN A 626 3.04 26.90 0.07
C ASN A 626 4.08 26.41 1.12
N PRO A 627 4.04 25.15 1.56
CA PRO A 627 4.81 24.69 2.72
C PRO A 627 6.24 24.21 2.39
N PHE A 628 6.56 23.99 1.11
CA PHE A 628 7.79 23.32 0.67
C PHE A 628 8.39 24.01 -0.54
N LEU A 629 9.69 24.31 -0.51
CA LEU A 629 10.45 24.93 -1.62
C LEU A 629 9.69 26.08 -2.31
N THR A 630 9.20 27.05 -1.53
CA THR A 630 8.55 28.23 -2.09
C THR A 630 9.53 29.03 -2.96
N PRO A 631 9.22 29.33 -4.24
CA PRO A 631 10.08 30.16 -5.08
C PRO A 631 10.07 31.62 -4.60
N THR A 632 11.24 32.16 -4.29
CA THR A 632 11.42 33.52 -3.74
C THR A 632 12.46 34.34 -4.50
N THR A 633 12.60 35.61 -4.10
CA THR A 633 13.57 36.56 -4.63
C THR A 633 14.49 37.08 -3.52
N HIS A 634 15.52 37.84 -3.86
CA HIS A 634 16.46 38.42 -2.91
C HIS A 634 16.80 39.86 -3.31
N ILE A 635 17.02 40.74 -2.33
CA ILE A 635 17.26 42.18 -2.55
C ILE A 635 18.54 42.48 -3.35
N LEU A 636 19.47 41.52 -3.38
CA LEU A 636 20.74 41.61 -4.11
C LEU A 636 20.65 41.10 -5.56
N LEU A 637 19.46 40.67 -6.01
CA LEU A 637 19.27 40.24 -7.39
C LEU A 637 19.08 41.44 -8.33
N PRO A 638 19.58 41.38 -9.57
CA PRO A 638 19.41 42.46 -10.56
C PRO A 638 17.95 42.79 -10.86
N PHE A 639 17.08 41.77 -10.87
CA PHE A 639 15.64 41.88 -11.04
C PHE A 639 14.93 40.62 -10.51
N VAL A 640 13.62 40.73 -10.33
CA VAL A 640 12.75 39.63 -9.88
C VAL A 640 12.46 38.67 -11.03
N ALA A 641 12.70 37.37 -10.84
CA ALA A 641 12.66 36.37 -11.90
C ALA A 641 11.23 35.99 -12.35
N ALA A 642 10.21 36.22 -11.52
CA ALA A 642 8.81 36.00 -11.85
C ALA A 642 7.86 36.98 -11.12
N PRO A 643 6.73 37.39 -11.74
CA PRO A 643 5.77 38.29 -11.12
C PRO A 643 5.22 37.77 -9.78
N GLY A 644 5.19 38.64 -8.77
CA GLY A 644 4.63 38.34 -7.44
C GLY A 644 5.56 37.56 -6.51
N GLN A 645 6.83 37.33 -6.88
CA GLN A 645 7.82 36.79 -5.93
C GLN A 645 8.06 37.77 -4.77
N MET A 646 8.30 37.21 -3.59
CA MET A 646 8.61 37.93 -2.35
C MET A 646 9.94 37.39 -1.81
N THR A 647 10.61 38.16 -0.98
CA THR A 647 11.79 37.68 -0.25
C THR A 647 11.39 36.70 0.86
N ASP A 648 12.30 35.81 1.24
CA ASP A 648 12.06 34.87 2.36
C ASP A 648 11.68 35.61 3.65
N GLN A 649 12.35 36.74 3.93
CA GLN A 649 12.06 37.59 5.09
C GLN A 649 10.62 38.14 5.06
N GLN A 650 10.14 38.59 3.89
CA GLN A 650 8.76 39.06 3.74
C GLN A 650 7.75 37.94 3.96
N ILE A 651 8.02 36.74 3.44
CA ILE A 651 7.14 35.57 3.62
C ILE A 651 7.08 35.18 5.10
N GLU A 652 8.22 35.10 5.79
CA GLU A 652 8.26 34.76 7.21
C GLU A 652 7.59 35.81 8.09
N GLN A 653 7.78 37.09 7.78
CA GLN A 653 7.10 38.18 8.49
C GLN A 653 5.58 38.06 8.34
N TRP A 654 5.08 37.89 7.11
CA TRP A 654 3.64 37.80 6.87
C TRP A 654 3.02 36.52 7.45
N ARG A 655 3.74 35.38 7.44
CA ARG A 655 3.31 34.17 8.14
C ARG A 655 3.16 34.40 9.64
N LYS A 656 4.12 35.09 10.27
CA LYS A 656 4.04 35.46 11.70
C LYS A 656 2.85 36.38 11.99
N GLU A 657 2.63 37.40 11.16
CA GLU A 657 1.51 38.34 11.32
C GLU A 657 0.15 37.66 11.14
N LEU A 658 0.07 36.61 10.32
CA LEU A 658 -1.15 35.84 10.04
C LEU A 658 -1.31 34.57 10.90
N CYS A 659 -0.39 34.31 11.85
CA CYS A 659 -0.37 33.10 12.69
C CYS A 659 -0.39 31.78 11.90
N LEU A 660 0.32 31.74 10.77
CA LEU A 660 0.44 30.58 9.86
C LEU A 660 1.66 29.71 10.13
#